data_AF-A0A2H5W083-F1
#
_entry.id   AF-A0A2H5W083-F1
#
_cell.length_a   1.000
_cell.length_b   1.000
_cell.length_c   1.000
_cell.angle_alpha   90.00
_cell.angle_beta   90.00
_cell.angle_gamma   90.00
#
_symmetry.space_group_name_H-M   'P 1'
#
loop_
_entity.id
_entity.type
_entity.pdbx_description
1 polymer ?
#
loop_
_entity_poly.entity_id
_entity_poly.type
_entity_poly.pdbx_seq_one_letter_code
_entity_poly.pdbx_strand_id
1 'polypeptide(L)'
;MKSQTERTIGQRGGGGAFGVFALALILALGLPTLAQSSRRASAPRLSSAECLACHNDPNLSKSVNGQTVSVHVSESAFQASVHGAFDCTTCHADVRDYPHEPPPQKVSCATCHPDAEEAYAQSLHAKAVREGRARAAGCLDCHGNAHTILPSSDPRSKTHHTRIPHTCGSCHGVQFVVEPAGISAQPFFSYQQSVHGRAVAAGSMRAAVCTDCHRSHDVRSAADPQSPIFKFNVPATCGRCHTAIRDEFLESIHGQAIRRGNWQAPVCTDCHGIHLIKPHIDPTSPVAQQALARTTCGRCHEGVRLTQEFGVPGGRVSTYLDSYHGRASRLGSTVVANCASCHGVHNILPSSDPRSMVHKANLARTCGQCHPGAGENFARVKVHAEVPVSEDLGSILKHWVRRIYLWLIAITIGLMALHNGVIWRRKALARRQTEERTILRLTPRQRWQHLLLLVSFFTLVLTGFALKYPDSWLAWLLGSSESFRRIAHRVAGAILLGIGAYHLVYLMATAEGRQVWRDMRPQRKDIADLVQNMRYYLGRSAHRPLFDRCSYIEKFEYWALVWGTLIMGATGLMVWFKAQTTRWLPGWVVDVALTIHFYEAVLATLAIFVWHFYHVIFDPDVYPMNWAWLDGRVSLSWYQHEHPLDYARLVAAGSPEAARSEHAAGDATAMAASEWDPQESAEIRTTTLADGAEDPPSDPAGGAIG
;
A
#
# COMPACT_ATOMS: atom_id res chain seq x y z
N MET A 1 12.63 -48.55 32.10
CA MET A 1 13.22 -49.81 31.58
C MET A 1 14.46 -49.42 30.80
N LYS A 2 15.67 -49.63 31.35
CA LYS A 2 16.54 -50.83 31.11
C LYS A 2 16.74 -51.09 29.61
N SER A 3 17.95 -50.82 29.11
CA SER A 3 18.94 -51.84 28.67
C SER A 3 18.89 -51.96 27.14
N GLN A 4 19.90 -52.30 26.35
CA GLN A 4 21.31 -52.67 26.46
C GLN A 4 21.76 -52.76 24.97
N THR A 5 22.94 -52.27 24.59
CA THR A 5 24.09 -53.08 24.06
C THR A 5 23.90 -53.51 22.59
N GLU A 6 24.85 -53.39 21.65
CA GLU A 6 26.10 -54.14 21.48
C GLU A 6 26.91 -53.54 20.30
N ARG A 7 28.21 -53.21 20.48
CA ARG A 7 29.42 -53.99 20.11
C ARG A 7 29.90 -53.67 18.67
N THR A 8 31.19 -53.59 18.28
CA THR A 8 32.49 -53.93 18.90
C THR A 8 33.67 -53.58 17.96
N ILE A 9 34.88 -53.55 18.57
CA ILE A 9 36.22 -53.94 18.03
C ILE A 9 36.92 -52.90 17.14
N GLY A 10 38.20 -52.52 17.34
CA GLY A 10 39.27 -52.91 18.27
C GLY A 10 40.45 -51.93 18.08
N GLN A 11 41.13 -51.42 19.12
CA GLN A 11 42.20 -52.05 19.91
C GLN A 11 43.42 -52.46 19.07
N ARG A 12 44.69 -52.26 19.46
CA ARG A 12 45.42 -52.03 20.73
C ARG A 12 46.87 -51.65 20.32
N GLY A 13 47.79 -51.16 21.14
CA GLY A 13 47.93 -51.04 22.59
C GLY A 13 49.42 -50.69 22.85
N GLY A 14 49.76 -49.81 23.79
CA GLY A 14 50.16 -50.13 25.17
C GLY A 14 51.55 -49.51 25.41
N GLY A 15 52.00 -49.09 26.59
CA GLY A 15 51.49 -49.07 27.96
C GLY A 15 52.66 -48.68 28.91
N GLY A 16 52.34 -48.22 30.13
CA GLY A 16 53.28 -48.03 31.27
C GLY A 16 53.78 -46.58 31.43
N ALA A 17 53.44 -45.76 32.42
CA ALA A 17 53.24 -45.86 33.89
C ALA A 17 54.51 -45.56 34.72
N PHE A 18 54.31 -44.67 35.71
CA PHE A 18 55.10 -44.40 36.94
C PHE A 18 56.40 -43.58 36.88
N GLY A 19 56.55 -42.68 37.87
CA GLY A 19 57.84 -42.50 38.56
C GLY A 19 58.25 -41.07 38.87
N VAL A 20 58.15 -40.70 40.15
CA VAL A 20 58.66 -39.48 40.77
C VAL A 20 60.14 -39.68 41.19
N PHE A 21 60.87 -38.57 41.38
CA PHE A 21 62.05 -38.35 42.24
C PHE A 21 63.49 -38.55 41.71
N ALA A 22 64.29 -37.52 42.03
CA ALA A 22 65.68 -37.54 42.51
C ALA A 22 66.87 -37.51 41.52
N LEU A 23 67.48 -36.32 41.45
CA LEU A 23 68.88 -35.98 41.76
C LEU A 23 69.94 -37.10 41.84
N ALA A 24 70.99 -37.01 41.00
CA ALA A 24 72.43 -37.21 41.28
C ALA A 24 73.15 -37.51 39.93
N LEU A 25 73.93 -36.56 39.38
CA LEU A 25 75.39 -36.45 39.49
C LEU A 25 76.14 -37.72 39.04
N ILE A 26 76.83 -37.65 37.89
CA ILE A 26 78.21 -38.15 37.68
C ILE A 26 78.83 -37.41 36.49
N LEU A 27 80.01 -36.88 36.76
CA LEU A 27 81.00 -36.27 35.86
C LEU A 27 81.47 -37.25 34.77
N ALA A 28 81.64 -36.77 33.55
CA ALA A 28 82.70 -37.25 32.65
C ALA A 28 83.15 -36.14 31.70
N LEU A 29 84.44 -35.80 31.83
CA LEU A 29 85.24 -34.85 31.08
C LEU A 29 85.09 -34.91 29.55
N GLY A 30 84.92 -33.74 28.94
CA GLY A 30 85.16 -33.48 27.51
C GLY A 30 85.60 -32.03 27.33
N LEU A 31 86.82 -31.84 26.84
CA LEU A 31 87.51 -30.55 26.70
C LEU A 31 86.72 -29.52 25.88
N PRO A 32 86.62 -28.24 26.30
CA PRO A 32 86.16 -27.18 25.42
C PRO A 32 87.33 -26.67 24.58
N THR A 33 87.26 -26.88 23.27
CA THR A 33 88.01 -26.06 22.31
C THR A 33 87.56 -24.61 22.46
N LEU A 34 88.47 -23.75 22.93
CA LEU A 34 88.33 -22.30 22.91
C LEU A 34 88.29 -21.83 21.45
N ALA A 35 87.11 -21.86 20.84
CA ALA A 35 86.81 -21.00 19.70
C ALA A 35 86.47 -19.62 20.26
N GLN A 36 87.45 -18.71 20.23
CA GLN A 36 87.21 -17.28 20.42
C GLN A 36 86.27 -16.80 19.30
N SER A 37 84.97 -16.86 19.54
CA SER A 37 84.02 -16.00 18.84
C SER A 37 84.27 -14.58 19.33
N SER A 38 85.06 -13.83 18.54
CA SER A 38 85.13 -12.39 18.62
C SER A 38 83.71 -11.80 18.61
N ARG A 39 83.20 -11.43 19.78
CA ARG A 39 82.07 -10.50 19.86
C ARG A 39 82.57 -9.19 19.27
N ARG A 40 82.28 -8.96 18.00
CA ARG A 40 82.22 -7.60 17.47
C ARG A 40 81.23 -6.85 18.34
N ALA A 41 81.72 -5.89 19.13
CA ALA A 41 80.88 -4.88 19.73
C ALA A 41 80.11 -4.21 18.59
N SER A 42 78.79 -4.38 18.59
CA SER A 42 77.90 -3.57 17.76
C SER A 42 78.08 -2.11 18.15
N ALA A 43 78.27 -1.23 17.16
CA ALA A 43 78.32 0.21 17.36
C ALA A 43 77.16 0.69 18.25
N PRO A 44 77.36 1.74 19.08
CA PRO A 44 76.31 2.27 19.94
C PRO A 44 75.11 2.68 19.10
N ARG A 45 73.90 2.24 19.51
CA ARG A 45 72.65 2.71 18.90
C ARG A 45 72.43 4.16 19.31
N LEU A 46 72.04 5.01 18.37
CA LEU A 46 71.64 6.38 18.65
C LEU A 46 70.47 6.38 19.65
N SER A 47 70.53 7.31 20.60
CA SER A 47 69.48 7.56 21.58
C SER A 47 68.35 8.41 20.99
N SER A 48 67.17 8.33 21.60
CA SER A 48 66.01 9.14 21.21
C SER A 48 66.26 10.63 21.34
N ALA A 49 67.07 11.06 22.33
CA ALA A 49 67.47 12.45 22.52
C ALA A 49 68.30 12.98 21.33
N GLU A 50 69.19 12.15 20.77
CA GLU A 50 69.98 12.51 19.59
C GLU A 50 69.10 12.63 18.33
N CYS A 51 68.08 11.79 18.18
CA CYS A 51 67.11 11.93 17.10
C CYS A 51 66.27 13.21 17.25
N LEU A 52 65.77 13.48 18.46
CA LEU A 52 64.88 14.61 18.74
C LEU A 52 65.61 15.97 18.71
N ALA A 53 66.92 16.00 18.91
CA ALA A 53 67.73 17.23 18.76
C ALA A 53 67.54 17.90 17.40
N CYS A 54 67.27 17.12 16.35
CA CYS A 54 66.88 17.64 15.03
C CYS A 54 65.39 17.49 14.76
N HIS A 55 64.80 16.32 15.02
CA HIS A 55 63.42 16.03 14.62
C HIS A 55 62.35 16.78 15.43
N ASN A 56 62.67 17.33 16.61
CA ASN A 56 61.73 18.15 17.37
C ASN A 56 61.60 19.59 16.85
N ASP A 57 62.32 19.98 15.79
CA ASP A 57 62.15 21.29 15.13
C ASP A 57 60.93 21.28 14.18
N PRO A 58 59.90 22.13 14.41
CA PRO A 58 58.72 22.22 13.56
C PRO A 58 59.02 22.62 12.10
N ASN A 59 60.16 23.28 11.84
CA ASN A 59 60.54 23.73 10.51
C ASN A 59 61.35 22.69 9.74
N LEU A 60 61.72 21.57 10.37
CA LEU A 60 62.53 20.55 9.72
C LEU A 60 61.73 19.85 8.63
N SER A 61 62.26 19.91 7.41
CA SER A 61 61.63 19.34 6.22
C SER A 61 62.67 18.76 5.26
N LYS A 62 62.22 17.85 4.41
CA LYS A 62 63.02 17.29 3.32
C LYS A 62 62.26 17.36 2.00
N SER A 63 62.98 17.43 0.90
CA SER A 63 62.38 17.32 -0.44
C SER A 63 62.20 15.85 -0.82
N VAL A 64 60.99 15.45 -1.16
CA VAL A 64 60.67 14.12 -1.73
C VAL A 64 59.96 14.35 -3.05
N ASN A 65 60.56 13.91 -4.17
CA ASN A 65 60.00 14.08 -5.52
C ASN A 65 59.62 15.53 -5.85
N GLY A 66 60.40 16.52 -5.39
CA GLY A 66 60.16 17.94 -5.63
C GLY A 66 59.12 18.59 -4.69
N GLN A 67 58.57 17.85 -3.72
CA GLN A 67 57.67 18.37 -2.70
C GLN A 67 58.37 18.46 -1.34
N THR A 68 58.21 19.60 -0.66
CA THR A 68 58.69 19.80 0.71
C THR A 68 57.79 19.06 1.69
N VAL A 69 58.33 18.05 2.37
CA VAL A 69 57.63 17.23 3.37
C VAL A 69 58.27 17.44 4.73
N SER A 70 57.47 17.82 5.74
CA SER A 70 57.95 17.93 7.11
C SER A 70 58.40 16.57 7.65
N VAL A 71 59.51 16.55 8.37
CA VAL A 71 60.01 15.38 9.11
C VAL A 71 59.99 15.62 10.62
N HIS A 72 59.20 16.60 11.06
CA HIS A 72 59.05 16.94 12.47
C HIS A 72 58.34 15.83 13.25
N VAL A 73 58.86 15.53 14.44
CA VAL A 73 58.27 14.66 15.46
C VAL A 73 58.32 15.41 16.79
N SER A 74 57.15 15.78 17.30
CA SER A 74 57.03 16.41 18.62
C SER A 74 57.33 15.41 19.73
N GLU A 75 58.29 15.72 20.58
CA GLU A 75 58.67 14.88 21.72
C GLU A 75 57.48 14.63 22.67
N SER A 76 56.75 15.68 23.03
CA SER A 76 55.61 15.57 23.96
C SER A 76 54.45 14.77 23.36
N ALA A 77 54.20 14.92 22.05
CA ALA A 77 53.17 14.14 21.36
C ALA A 77 53.56 12.65 21.23
N PHE A 78 54.86 12.37 21.03
CA PHE A 78 55.38 11.00 21.00
C PHE A 78 55.31 10.31 22.36
N GLN A 79 55.74 10.99 23.42
CA GLN A 79 55.67 10.47 24.79
C GLN A 79 54.22 10.18 25.23
N ALA A 80 53.24 10.98 24.75
CA ALA A 80 51.82 10.76 25.02
C ALA A 80 51.18 9.63 24.20
N SER A 81 51.91 9.06 23.22
CA SER A 81 51.42 7.96 22.39
C SER A 81 51.55 6.60 23.09
N VAL A 82 50.87 5.58 22.57
CA VAL A 82 51.02 4.19 23.03
C VAL A 82 52.43 3.63 22.82
N HIS A 83 53.25 4.27 21.98
CA HIS A 83 54.64 3.90 21.74
C HIS A 83 55.65 4.78 22.50
N GLY A 84 55.20 5.74 23.30
CA GLY A 84 56.06 6.73 23.95
C GLY A 84 57.08 6.15 24.93
N ALA A 85 56.94 4.88 25.31
CA ALA A 85 57.89 4.15 26.14
C ALA A 85 59.06 3.52 25.36
N PHE A 86 59.04 3.54 24.02
CA PHE A 86 60.09 2.96 23.19
C PHE A 86 61.06 4.02 22.66
N ASP A 87 62.33 3.63 22.52
CA ASP A 87 63.30 4.47 21.83
C ASP A 87 63.05 4.53 20.33
N CYS A 88 63.40 5.65 19.69
CA CYS A 88 63.24 5.85 18.24
C CYS A 88 63.88 4.72 17.41
N THR A 89 65.05 4.23 17.83
CA THR A 89 65.81 3.14 17.17
C THR A 89 65.21 1.76 17.38
N THR A 90 64.16 1.62 18.21
CA THR A 90 63.37 0.38 18.31
C THR A 90 62.61 0.12 17.01
N CYS A 91 62.04 1.17 16.44
CA CYS A 91 61.30 1.13 15.18
C CYS A 91 62.22 1.40 13.98
N HIS A 92 63.14 2.36 14.12
CA HIS A 92 64.12 2.74 13.10
C HIS A 92 65.47 2.04 13.32
N ALA A 93 65.45 0.71 13.39
CA ALA A 93 66.62 -0.12 13.70
C ALA A 93 67.72 -0.08 12.61
N ASP A 94 67.40 0.45 11.43
CA ASP A 94 68.30 0.64 10.30
C ASP A 94 69.14 1.93 10.40
N VAL A 95 68.77 2.86 11.29
CA VAL A 95 69.48 4.13 11.49
C VAL A 95 70.63 3.92 12.46
N ARG A 96 71.86 4.18 11.99
CA ARG A 96 73.09 3.97 12.77
C ARG A 96 74.01 5.19 12.88
N ASP A 97 73.87 6.16 11.98
CA ASP A 97 74.69 7.39 11.93
C ASP A 97 73.82 8.57 11.46
N TYR A 98 74.29 9.81 11.69
CA TYR A 98 73.65 11.04 11.21
C TYR A 98 74.67 11.98 10.52
N PRO A 99 74.31 12.67 9.41
CA PRO A 99 73.05 12.61 8.66
C PRO A 99 72.81 11.23 8.04
N HIS A 100 71.61 10.66 8.22
CA HIS A 100 71.30 9.32 7.74
C HIS A 100 70.92 9.35 6.24
N GLU A 101 71.89 8.99 5.38
CA GLU A 101 71.69 8.69 3.97
C GLU A 101 72.10 7.22 3.70
N PRO A 102 71.20 6.36 3.17
CA PRO A 102 69.87 6.63 2.64
C PRO A 102 68.81 6.93 3.74
N PRO A 103 67.64 7.50 3.37
CA PRO A 103 66.55 7.74 4.31
C PRO A 103 66.12 6.46 5.04
N PRO A 104 65.65 6.57 6.30
CA PRO A 104 65.20 5.42 7.07
C PRO A 104 64.14 4.61 6.33
N GLN A 105 64.24 3.29 6.44
CA GLN A 105 63.25 2.36 5.91
C GLN A 105 61.88 2.60 6.57
N LYS A 106 60.81 2.28 5.84
CA LYS A 106 59.46 2.35 6.40
C LYS A 106 59.31 1.30 7.50
N VAL A 107 58.90 1.75 8.68
CA VAL A 107 58.65 0.88 9.83
C VAL A 107 57.49 -0.06 9.54
N SER A 108 57.69 -1.34 9.83
CA SER A 108 56.64 -2.36 9.77
C SER A 108 56.03 -2.60 11.15
N CYS A 109 54.71 -2.44 11.26
CA CYS A 109 53.98 -2.74 12.49
C CYS A 109 53.98 -4.25 12.81
N ALA A 110 54.14 -5.10 11.79
CA ALA A 110 54.07 -6.56 11.90
C ALA A 110 55.16 -7.16 12.79
N THR A 111 56.29 -6.48 12.95
CA THR A 111 57.40 -6.91 13.81
C THR A 111 56.96 -7.08 15.27
N CYS A 112 56.06 -6.20 15.76
CA CYS A 112 55.54 -6.23 17.12
C CYS A 112 54.05 -6.61 17.20
N HIS A 113 53.32 -6.52 16.08
CA HIS A 113 51.90 -6.86 15.99
C HIS A 113 51.62 -7.92 14.92
N PRO A 114 52.21 -9.13 15.02
CA PRO A 114 52.06 -10.17 14.01
C PRO A 114 50.60 -10.62 13.86
N ASP A 115 49.86 -10.75 14.96
CA ASP A 115 48.45 -11.19 14.91
C ASP A 115 47.54 -10.18 14.20
N ALA A 116 47.79 -8.88 14.42
CA ALA A 116 47.02 -7.82 13.77
C ALA A 116 47.36 -7.73 12.27
N GLU A 117 48.63 -7.93 11.91
CA GLU A 117 49.04 -8.02 10.50
C GLU A 117 48.42 -9.24 9.82
N GLU A 118 48.42 -10.41 10.47
CA GLU A 118 47.80 -11.62 9.94
C GLU A 118 46.28 -11.44 9.72
N ALA A 119 45.59 -10.84 10.69
CA ALA A 119 44.17 -10.50 10.56
C ALA A 119 43.95 -9.48 9.43
N TYR A 120 44.77 -8.43 9.36
CA TYR A 120 44.71 -7.41 8.31
C TYR A 120 44.93 -8.01 6.93
N ALA A 121 45.89 -8.93 6.76
CA ALA A 121 46.21 -9.56 5.49
C ALA A 121 45.00 -10.28 4.84
N GLN A 122 44.06 -10.75 5.68
CA GLN A 122 42.81 -11.42 5.28
C GLN A 122 41.69 -10.44 4.92
N SER A 123 41.84 -9.15 5.21
CA SER A 123 40.84 -8.12 4.95
C SER A 123 40.74 -7.71 3.48
N LEU A 124 39.60 -7.14 3.12
CA LEU A 124 39.40 -6.50 1.82
C LEU A 124 40.29 -5.28 1.62
N HIS A 125 40.68 -4.59 2.71
CA HIS A 125 41.61 -3.46 2.64
C HIS A 125 43.02 -3.92 2.24
N ALA A 126 43.55 -4.97 2.88
CA ALA A 126 44.85 -5.51 2.51
C ALA A 126 44.85 -6.07 1.08
N LYS A 127 43.75 -6.70 0.65
CA LYS A 127 43.59 -7.13 -0.74
C LYS A 127 43.67 -5.94 -1.70
N ALA A 128 42.96 -4.85 -1.42
CA ALA A 128 42.98 -3.64 -2.24
C ALA A 128 44.37 -2.98 -2.28
N VAL A 129 45.12 -2.99 -1.16
CA VAL A 129 46.51 -2.52 -1.11
C VAL A 129 47.40 -3.38 -2.02
N ARG A 130 47.30 -4.71 -1.96
CA ARG A 130 48.08 -5.63 -2.82
C ARG A 130 47.76 -5.49 -4.31
N GLU A 131 46.51 -5.18 -4.65
CA GLU A 131 46.07 -4.90 -6.01
C GLU A 131 46.49 -3.49 -6.51
N GLY A 132 47.21 -2.71 -5.69
CA GLY A 132 47.67 -1.38 -6.06
C GLY A 132 46.55 -0.35 -6.18
N ARG A 133 45.38 -0.60 -5.56
CA ARG A 133 44.27 0.35 -5.61
C ARG A 133 44.62 1.59 -4.81
N ALA A 134 44.61 2.74 -5.47
CA ALA A 134 44.87 4.03 -4.84
C ALA A 134 43.90 4.25 -3.65
N ARG A 135 44.44 4.73 -2.52
CA ARG A 135 43.69 5.06 -1.28
C ARG A 135 43.07 3.87 -0.53
N ALA A 136 43.54 2.65 -0.74
CA ALA A 136 43.21 1.54 0.14
C ALA A 136 43.78 1.78 1.56
N ALA A 137 42.96 1.54 2.59
CA ALA A 137 43.31 1.87 3.97
C ALA A 137 44.35 0.89 4.55
N GLY A 138 45.46 1.42 5.06
CA GLY A 138 46.45 0.72 5.88
C GLY A 138 46.30 1.03 7.37
N CYS A 139 47.26 0.56 8.16
CA CYS A 139 47.22 0.67 9.63
C CYS A 139 47.08 2.13 10.11
N LEU A 140 47.83 3.06 9.51
CA LEU A 140 47.87 4.47 9.93
C LEU A 140 46.61 5.27 9.55
N ASP A 141 45.82 4.81 8.58
CA ASP A 141 44.58 5.48 8.21
C ASP A 141 43.55 5.38 9.35
N CYS A 142 43.50 4.23 10.02
CA CYS A 142 42.61 3.97 11.14
C CYS A 142 43.22 4.37 12.49
N HIS A 143 44.52 4.15 12.71
CA HIS A 143 45.16 4.43 14.02
C HIS A 143 45.75 5.84 14.13
N GLY A 144 46.07 6.49 13.01
CA GLY A 144 46.79 7.77 12.98
C GLY A 144 48.28 7.59 12.75
N ASN A 145 49.04 8.69 12.88
CA ASN A 145 50.49 8.68 12.71
C ASN A 145 51.14 7.81 13.79
N ALA A 146 52.11 6.96 13.41
CA ALA A 146 52.81 6.03 14.29
C ALA A 146 53.44 6.69 15.54
N HIS A 147 53.82 7.96 15.44
CA HIS A 147 54.38 8.74 16.54
C HIS A 147 53.32 9.38 17.45
N THR A 148 52.03 9.33 17.13
CA THR A 148 50.97 10.00 17.92
C THR A 148 49.72 9.14 18.13
N ILE A 149 49.85 7.80 18.00
CA ILE A 149 48.75 6.86 18.20
C ILE A 149 48.30 6.89 19.67
N LEU A 150 47.00 7.12 19.90
CA LEU A 150 46.37 7.12 21.22
C LEU A 150 45.68 5.78 21.51
N PRO A 151 45.61 5.34 22.78
CA PRO A 151 44.90 4.11 23.15
C PRO A 151 43.41 4.23 22.82
N SER A 152 42.76 3.12 22.47
CA SER A 152 41.34 3.10 22.06
C SER A 152 40.37 3.53 23.18
N SER A 153 40.83 3.55 24.43
CA SER A 153 40.08 4.08 25.57
C SER A 153 40.07 5.62 25.64
N ASP A 154 40.99 6.29 24.95
CA ASP A 154 41.02 7.76 24.90
C ASP A 154 39.93 8.27 23.94
N PRO A 155 39.01 9.14 24.37
CA PRO A 155 37.96 9.69 23.52
C PRO A 155 38.45 10.46 22.29
N ARG A 156 39.74 10.84 22.22
CA ARG A 156 40.37 11.50 21.07
C ARG A 156 40.90 10.49 20.05
N SER A 157 41.10 9.24 20.44
CA SER A 157 41.64 8.20 19.56
C SER A 157 40.71 7.94 18.38
N LYS A 158 41.27 7.78 17.18
CA LYS A 158 40.51 7.40 15.99
C LYS A 158 39.83 6.02 16.15
N THR A 159 40.37 5.15 16.99
CA THR A 159 39.81 3.82 17.25
C THR A 159 38.92 3.76 18.49
N HIS A 160 38.61 4.90 19.11
CA HIS A 160 37.64 4.96 20.20
C HIS A 160 36.23 4.61 19.69
N HIS A 161 35.46 3.84 20.46
CA HIS A 161 34.15 3.30 20.06
C HIS A 161 33.24 4.32 19.36
N THR A 162 32.98 5.46 20.00
CA THR A 162 32.12 6.53 19.44
C THR A 162 32.71 7.25 18.23
N ARG A 163 34.02 7.14 17.99
CA ARG A 163 34.70 7.73 16.83
C ARG A 163 34.85 6.76 15.66
N ILE A 164 34.68 5.46 15.87
CA ILE A 164 34.76 4.44 14.80
C ILE A 164 33.91 4.81 13.58
N PRO A 165 32.63 5.25 13.71
CA PRO A 165 31.86 5.69 12.55
C PRO A 165 32.53 6.83 11.77
N HIS A 166 33.12 7.80 12.46
CA HIS A 166 33.85 8.90 11.81
C HIS A 166 35.13 8.40 11.13
N THR A 167 35.87 7.48 11.76
CA THR A 167 37.10 6.90 11.20
C THR A 167 36.83 6.07 9.95
N CYS A 168 35.78 5.26 9.93
CA CYS A 168 35.37 4.58 8.70
C CYS A 168 34.82 5.58 7.66
N GLY A 169 34.06 6.57 8.13
CA GLY A 169 33.41 7.60 7.33
C GLY A 169 34.35 8.54 6.59
N SER A 170 35.59 8.73 7.05
CA SER A 170 36.57 9.58 6.35
C SER A 170 36.92 9.06 4.95
N CYS A 171 36.70 7.76 4.71
CA CYS A 171 36.80 7.15 3.39
C CYS A 171 35.43 6.68 2.89
N HIS A 172 34.69 5.91 3.69
CA HIS A 172 33.40 5.32 3.30
C HIS A 172 32.22 6.29 3.23
N GLY A 173 32.36 7.51 3.77
CA GLY A 173 31.41 8.61 3.60
C GLY A 173 31.73 9.52 2.42
N VAL A 174 32.80 9.22 1.66
CA VAL A 174 33.31 10.08 0.59
C VAL A 174 33.21 9.35 -0.75
N GLN A 175 32.16 9.66 -1.52
CA GLN A 175 31.80 8.93 -2.74
C GLN A 175 32.96 8.75 -3.73
N PHE A 176 33.75 9.81 -3.99
CA PHE A 176 34.88 9.73 -4.93
C PHE A 176 36.06 8.87 -4.46
N VAL A 177 36.12 8.51 -3.16
CA VAL A 177 37.14 7.59 -2.62
C VAL A 177 36.71 6.13 -2.83
N VAL A 178 35.42 5.84 -2.67
CA VAL A 178 34.88 4.48 -2.70
C VAL A 178 34.46 4.03 -4.11
N GLU A 179 33.97 4.94 -4.95
CA GLU A 179 33.46 4.63 -6.27
C GLU A 179 34.47 3.91 -7.19
N PRO A 180 35.77 4.25 -7.23
CA PRO A 180 36.77 3.50 -8.01
C PRO A 180 36.94 2.06 -7.56
N ALA A 181 36.60 1.73 -6.30
CA ALA A 181 36.63 0.39 -5.78
C ALA A 181 35.31 -0.38 -6.02
N GLY A 182 34.34 0.23 -6.71
CA GLY A 182 33.03 -0.36 -7.01
C GLY A 182 32.10 -0.42 -5.80
N ILE A 183 32.34 0.40 -4.77
CA ILE A 183 31.55 0.45 -3.54
C ILE A 183 30.87 1.83 -3.37
N SER A 184 29.69 1.84 -2.73
CA SER A 184 28.88 3.04 -2.51
C SER A 184 29.12 3.66 -1.12
N ALA A 185 29.02 4.98 -1.00
CA ALA A 185 29.01 5.67 0.29
C ALA A 185 27.65 5.61 1.02
N GLN A 186 26.58 5.15 0.36
CA GLN A 186 25.22 5.09 0.94
C GLN A 186 25.09 4.30 2.25
N PRO A 187 25.77 3.15 2.44
CA PRO A 187 25.81 2.45 3.72
C PRO A 187 26.18 3.33 4.92
N PHE A 188 27.15 4.23 4.76
CA PHE A 188 27.58 5.13 5.82
C PHE A 188 26.48 6.13 6.19
N PHE A 189 25.89 6.80 5.21
CA PHE A 189 24.80 7.75 5.44
C PHE A 189 23.54 7.08 6.01
N SER A 190 23.24 5.86 5.56
CA SER A 190 22.17 5.04 6.11
C SER A 190 22.41 4.73 7.58
N TYR A 191 23.63 4.32 7.93
CA TYR A 191 24.01 4.03 9.32
C TYR A 191 23.79 5.24 10.23
N GLN A 192 24.19 6.44 9.81
CA GLN A 192 23.98 7.67 10.59
C GLN A 192 22.50 7.91 10.92
N GLN A 193 21.59 7.48 10.04
CA GLN A 193 20.15 7.62 10.23
C GLN A 193 19.50 6.46 11.02
N SER A 194 20.22 5.36 11.24
CA SER A 194 19.72 4.18 11.97
C SER A 194 19.58 4.42 13.47
N VAL A 195 18.87 3.53 14.16
CA VAL A 195 18.76 3.54 15.63
C VAL A 195 20.13 3.44 16.32
N HIS A 196 21.06 2.68 15.75
CA HIS A 196 22.42 2.56 16.29
C HIS A 196 23.23 3.83 16.06
N GLY A 197 23.26 4.35 14.84
CA GLY A 197 24.01 5.57 14.51
C GLY A 197 23.54 6.78 15.29
N ARG A 198 22.22 6.97 15.43
CA ARG A 198 21.65 8.05 16.27
C ARG A 198 21.99 7.88 17.74
N ALA A 199 21.96 6.65 18.26
CA ALA A 199 22.33 6.39 19.66
C ALA A 199 23.83 6.66 19.91
N VAL A 200 24.71 6.29 18.99
CA VAL A 200 26.16 6.60 19.09
C VAL A 200 26.41 8.11 19.00
N ALA A 201 25.72 8.81 18.09
CA ALA A 201 25.79 10.28 17.99
C ALA A 201 25.30 10.98 19.27
N ALA A 202 24.35 10.36 19.99
CA ALA A 202 23.91 10.79 21.32
C ALA A 202 24.86 10.37 22.47
N GLY A 203 26.02 9.78 22.17
CA GLY A 203 27.05 9.41 23.14
C GLY A 203 26.95 7.98 23.70
N SER A 204 26.10 7.12 23.13
CA SER A 204 25.99 5.73 23.59
C SER A 204 27.24 4.91 23.26
N MET A 205 27.87 4.36 24.30
CA MET A 205 28.97 3.40 24.20
C MET A 205 28.49 1.95 24.00
N ARG A 206 27.17 1.71 24.05
CA ARG A 206 26.56 0.37 23.93
C ARG A 206 25.93 0.12 22.58
N ALA A 207 25.61 1.18 21.84
CA ALA A 207 25.06 1.06 20.51
C ALA A 207 26.14 0.57 19.53
N ALA A 208 25.74 -0.29 18.61
CA ALA A 208 26.65 -0.95 17.69
C ALA A 208 27.27 0.05 16.69
N VAL A 209 28.57 -0.07 16.44
CA VAL A 209 29.33 0.67 15.42
C VAL A 209 29.81 -0.27 14.31
N CYS A 210 30.51 0.27 13.31
CA CYS A 210 30.94 -0.47 12.13
C CYS A 210 31.72 -1.76 12.48
N THR A 211 32.64 -1.69 13.45
CA THR A 211 33.47 -2.82 13.88
C THR A 211 32.70 -3.88 14.66
N ASP A 212 31.57 -3.54 15.28
CA ASP A 212 30.73 -4.54 15.94
C ASP A 212 30.13 -5.49 14.91
N CYS A 213 29.80 -5.00 13.71
CA CYS A 213 29.30 -5.85 12.63
C CYS A 213 30.41 -6.40 11.75
N HIS A 214 31.40 -5.59 11.35
CA HIS A 214 32.40 -5.94 10.32
C HIS A 214 33.74 -6.44 10.86
N ARG A 215 33.96 -6.43 12.19
CA ARG A 215 35.28 -6.52 12.85
C ARG A 215 36.23 -5.37 12.44
N SER A 216 37.40 -5.32 13.07
CA SER A 216 38.32 -4.17 12.95
C SER A 216 39.49 -4.42 12.00
N HIS A 217 40.22 -5.53 12.16
CA HIS A 217 41.41 -5.84 11.34
C HIS A 217 41.11 -6.84 10.23
N ASP A 218 40.13 -7.72 10.38
CA ASP A 218 39.75 -8.76 9.41
C ASP A 218 38.41 -8.45 8.72
N VAL A 219 38.29 -7.23 8.17
CA VAL A 219 37.07 -6.80 7.44
C VAL A 219 36.92 -7.63 6.16
N ARG A 220 36.05 -8.63 6.23
CA ARG A 220 35.80 -9.61 5.16
C ARG A 220 34.50 -9.32 4.41
N SER A 221 34.41 -9.86 3.20
CA SER A 221 33.19 -9.79 2.37
C SER A 221 32.01 -10.49 3.04
N ALA A 222 30.79 -10.05 2.77
CA ALA A 222 29.56 -10.74 3.21
C ALA A 222 29.39 -12.13 2.57
N ALA A 223 30.14 -12.44 1.50
CA ALA A 223 30.18 -13.75 0.87
C ALA A 223 31.15 -14.73 1.54
N ASP A 224 32.03 -14.25 2.41
CA ASP A 224 33.01 -15.09 3.12
C ASP A 224 32.35 -15.75 4.35
N PRO A 225 32.35 -17.10 4.46
CA PRO A 225 31.77 -17.80 5.60
C PRO A 225 32.35 -17.44 6.96
N GLN A 226 33.59 -16.95 7.02
CA GLN A 226 34.23 -16.51 8.27
C GLN A 226 33.84 -15.08 8.65
N SER A 227 33.16 -14.35 7.77
CA SER A 227 32.70 -12.99 8.03
C SER A 227 31.55 -12.98 9.06
N PRO A 228 31.58 -12.09 10.05
CA PRO A 228 30.47 -11.92 11.00
C PRO A 228 29.14 -11.51 10.34
N ILE A 229 29.19 -10.88 9.17
CA ILE A 229 28.01 -10.46 8.40
C ILE A 229 27.59 -11.47 7.32
N PHE A 230 28.27 -12.62 7.26
CA PHE A 230 27.82 -13.73 6.45
C PHE A 230 26.43 -14.17 6.91
N LYS A 231 25.53 -14.51 5.97
CA LYS A 231 24.11 -14.70 6.26
C LYS A 231 23.84 -15.61 7.47
N PHE A 232 24.51 -16.76 7.57
CA PHE A 232 24.33 -17.70 8.68
C PHE A 232 24.93 -17.21 10.02
N ASN A 233 25.86 -16.25 9.98
CA ASN A 233 26.48 -15.66 11.16
C ASN A 233 25.71 -14.43 11.68
N VAL A 234 24.83 -13.83 10.87
CA VAL A 234 24.06 -12.62 11.25
C VAL A 234 23.31 -12.78 12.58
N PRO A 235 22.58 -13.89 12.86
CA PRO A 235 21.91 -14.05 14.16
C PRO A 235 22.88 -14.02 15.34
N ALA A 236 24.07 -14.61 15.20
CA ALA A 236 25.10 -14.57 16.23
C ALA A 236 25.70 -13.16 16.39
N THR A 237 25.89 -12.44 15.28
CA THR A 237 26.39 -11.07 15.28
C THR A 237 25.45 -10.12 16.01
N CYS A 238 24.16 -10.10 15.65
CA CYS A 238 23.17 -9.29 16.36
C CYS A 238 22.98 -9.76 17.82
N GLY A 239 23.06 -11.07 18.04
CA GLY A 239 22.90 -11.70 19.34
C GLY A 239 24.02 -11.46 20.34
N ARG A 240 25.12 -10.80 19.97
CA ARG A 240 26.12 -10.31 20.94
C ARG A 240 25.53 -9.27 21.89
N CYS A 241 24.61 -8.44 21.40
CA CYS A 241 23.90 -7.44 22.20
C CYS A 241 22.42 -7.81 22.43
N HIS A 242 21.80 -8.53 21.49
CA HIS A 242 20.39 -8.95 21.55
C HIS A 242 20.25 -10.45 21.87
N THR A 243 20.87 -10.91 22.97
CA THR A 243 20.96 -12.33 23.34
C THR A 243 19.59 -13.02 23.45
N ALA A 244 18.65 -12.42 24.20
CA ALA A 244 17.32 -12.98 24.38
C ALA A 244 16.55 -13.14 23.07
N ILE A 245 16.62 -12.14 22.19
CA ILE A 245 15.96 -12.16 20.88
C ILE A 245 16.63 -13.18 19.94
N ARG A 246 17.96 -13.30 19.98
CA ARG A 246 18.67 -14.34 19.24
C ARG A 246 18.16 -15.72 19.65
N ASP A 247 18.04 -15.98 20.95
CA ASP A 247 17.65 -17.30 21.45
C ASP A 247 16.21 -17.63 21.03
N GLU A 248 15.28 -16.68 21.16
CA GLU A 248 13.91 -16.81 20.67
C GLU A 248 13.86 -17.05 19.14
N PHE A 249 14.62 -16.27 18.36
CA PHE A 249 14.69 -16.43 16.91
C PHE A 249 15.24 -17.79 16.49
N LEU A 250 16.26 -18.31 17.16
CA LEU A 250 16.86 -19.61 16.85
C LEU A 250 15.90 -20.78 17.09
N GLU A 251 14.91 -20.61 17.96
CA GLU A 251 13.83 -21.58 18.15
C GLU A 251 12.73 -21.49 17.09
N SER A 252 12.58 -20.36 16.39
CA SER A 252 11.60 -20.19 15.32
C SER A 252 11.86 -21.08 14.11
N ILE A 253 10.86 -21.23 13.24
CA ILE A 253 11.00 -21.98 11.99
C ILE A 253 12.08 -21.39 11.08
N HIS A 254 12.25 -20.06 11.08
CA HIS A 254 13.30 -19.39 10.30
C HIS A 254 14.68 -19.66 10.89
N GLY A 255 14.84 -19.56 12.22
CA GLY A 255 16.11 -19.86 12.89
C GLY A 255 16.51 -21.33 12.76
N GLN A 256 15.55 -22.25 12.90
CA GLN A 256 15.77 -23.67 12.67
C GLN A 256 16.18 -23.95 11.22
N ALA A 257 15.55 -23.28 10.23
CA ALA A 257 15.92 -23.43 8.82
C ALA A 257 17.34 -22.92 8.53
N ILE A 258 17.73 -21.77 9.11
CA ILE A 258 19.10 -21.23 9.05
C ILE A 258 20.12 -22.22 9.64
N ARG A 259 19.82 -22.84 10.79
CA ARG A 259 20.67 -23.88 11.40
C ARG A 259 20.82 -25.14 10.54
N ARG A 260 19.84 -25.43 9.68
CA ARG A 260 19.89 -26.52 8.69
C ARG A 260 20.59 -26.13 7.38
N GLY A 261 21.17 -24.92 7.31
CA GLY A 261 21.86 -24.44 6.11
C GLY A 261 20.94 -23.93 5.01
N ASN A 262 19.67 -23.61 5.32
CA ASN A 262 18.75 -23.06 4.33
C ASN A 262 19.04 -21.58 4.04
N TRP A 263 19.68 -21.31 2.90
CA TRP A 263 20.00 -19.96 2.43
C TRP A 263 18.80 -19.06 2.13
N GLN A 264 17.61 -19.63 1.95
CA GLN A 264 16.41 -18.88 1.62
C GLN A 264 15.61 -18.49 2.87
N ALA A 265 15.96 -19.04 4.03
CA ALA A 265 15.38 -18.60 5.29
C ALA A 265 15.81 -17.16 5.60
N PRO A 266 14.90 -16.29 6.09
CA PRO A 266 15.26 -14.93 6.47
C PRO A 266 16.05 -14.94 7.80
N VAL A 267 16.97 -13.98 7.94
CA VAL A 267 17.65 -13.61 9.19
C VAL A 267 17.25 -12.21 9.62
N CYS A 268 17.77 -11.72 10.75
CA CYS A 268 17.41 -10.43 11.35
C CYS A 268 17.41 -9.27 10.33
N THR A 269 18.39 -9.25 9.43
CA THR A 269 18.59 -8.19 8.44
C THR A 269 17.61 -8.24 7.27
N ASP A 270 17.00 -9.41 7.01
CA ASP A 270 15.98 -9.55 5.96
C ASP A 270 14.66 -8.88 6.37
N CYS A 271 14.41 -8.76 7.68
CA CYS A 271 13.25 -8.06 8.24
C CYS A 271 13.58 -6.62 8.66
N HIS A 272 14.64 -6.39 9.42
CA HIS A 272 14.96 -5.07 9.98
C HIS A 272 15.78 -4.16 9.05
N GLY A 273 16.37 -4.73 7.99
CA GLY A 273 17.42 -4.07 7.22
C GLY A 273 18.79 -4.16 7.90
N ILE A 274 19.80 -3.54 7.27
CA ILE A 274 21.20 -3.58 7.71
C ILE A 274 21.68 -2.24 8.26
N HIS A 275 21.90 -1.27 7.38
CA HIS A 275 22.48 0.02 7.73
C HIS A 275 21.41 1.07 8.05
N LEU A 276 20.13 0.86 7.71
CA LEU A 276 19.02 1.77 8.01
C LEU A 276 18.00 1.11 8.94
N ILE A 277 18.45 0.48 10.01
CA ILE A 277 17.56 -0.15 11.00
C ILE A 277 16.78 0.97 11.73
N LYS A 278 15.46 0.91 11.62
CA LYS A 278 14.50 1.87 12.21
C LYS A 278 13.68 1.20 13.32
N PRO A 279 13.15 1.95 14.29
CA PRO A 279 12.31 1.37 15.34
C PRO A 279 10.97 0.90 14.75
N HIS A 280 10.35 -0.13 15.33
CA HIS A 280 9.10 -0.72 14.84
C HIS A 280 7.89 0.24 14.88
N ILE A 281 7.97 1.29 15.70
CA ILE A 281 6.97 2.36 15.78
C ILE A 281 7.07 3.39 14.64
N ASP A 282 8.18 3.42 13.91
CA ASP A 282 8.35 4.32 12.76
C ASP A 282 7.54 3.76 11.58
N PRO A 283 6.57 4.49 11.01
CA PRO A 283 5.75 4.02 9.89
C PRO A 283 6.55 3.67 8.62
N THR A 284 7.77 4.20 8.49
CA THR A 284 8.68 3.92 7.38
C THR A 284 9.60 2.73 7.65
N SER A 285 9.50 2.11 8.83
CA SER A 285 10.21 0.88 9.16
C SER A 285 9.61 -0.31 8.41
N PRO A 286 10.43 -1.21 7.83
CA PRO A 286 9.92 -2.44 7.24
C PRO A 286 9.14 -3.30 8.25
N VAL A 287 9.49 -3.23 9.53
CA VAL A 287 8.83 -3.97 10.62
C VAL A 287 7.70 -3.19 11.30
N ALA A 288 7.23 -2.09 10.70
CA ALA A 288 6.04 -1.39 11.16
C ALA A 288 4.79 -2.25 10.96
N GLN A 289 3.79 -2.10 11.83
CA GLN A 289 2.57 -2.94 11.83
C GLN A 289 1.85 -3.00 10.48
N GLN A 290 1.81 -1.88 9.74
CA GLN A 290 1.16 -1.77 8.44
C GLN A 290 2.03 -2.32 7.30
N ALA A 291 3.34 -2.40 7.51
CA ALA A 291 4.31 -2.88 6.54
C ALA A 291 4.39 -4.42 6.52
N LEU A 292 4.19 -5.09 7.66
CA LEU A 292 4.39 -6.54 7.80
C LEU A 292 3.69 -7.37 6.72
N ALA A 293 2.38 -7.20 6.53
CA ALA A 293 1.60 -8.02 5.61
C ALA A 293 1.94 -7.77 4.14
N ARG A 294 2.34 -6.55 3.78
CA ARG A 294 2.59 -6.14 2.39
C ARG A 294 4.04 -6.32 1.97
N THR A 295 4.99 -5.97 2.83
CA THR A 295 6.41 -5.81 2.44
C THR A 295 7.32 -6.79 3.15
N THR A 296 7.18 -7.00 4.46
CA THR A 296 8.15 -7.81 5.22
C THR A 296 7.86 -9.31 5.13
N CYS A 297 6.66 -9.73 5.53
CA CYS A 297 6.25 -11.13 5.37
C CYS A 297 5.82 -11.40 3.92
N GLY A 298 5.07 -10.46 3.32
CA GLY A 298 4.49 -10.57 1.98
C GLY A 298 5.50 -10.87 0.88
N ARG A 299 6.69 -10.23 0.93
CA ARG A 299 7.75 -10.38 -0.09
C ARG A 299 8.20 -11.82 -0.28
N CYS A 300 8.24 -12.60 0.80
CA CYS A 300 8.61 -14.01 0.73
C CYS A 300 7.38 -14.90 0.63
N HIS A 301 6.36 -14.69 1.46
CA HIS A 301 5.22 -15.60 1.63
C HIS A 301 4.12 -15.54 0.56
N GLU A 302 4.18 -14.60 -0.39
CA GLU A 302 3.27 -14.58 -1.54
C GLU A 302 3.79 -15.43 -2.73
N GLY A 303 5.11 -15.62 -2.83
CA GLY A 303 5.76 -16.14 -4.03
C GLY A 303 5.66 -17.65 -4.25
N VAL A 304 5.59 -18.07 -5.52
CA VAL A 304 5.52 -19.46 -6.00
C VAL A 304 6.70 -20.33 -5.51
N ARG A 305 7.87 -19.71 -5.28
CA ARG A 305 9.09 -20.41 -4.88
C ARG A 305 8.95 -21.16 -3.55
N LEU A 306 8.29 -20.57 -2.55
CA LEU A 306 8.05 -21.24 -1.27
C LEU A 306 7.19 -22.50 -1.43
N THR A 307 6.26 -22.48 -2.37
CA THR A 307 5.37 -23.60 -2.64
C THR A 307 6.07 -24.72 -3.38
N GLN A 308 6.89 -24.39 -4.37
CA GLN A 308 7.59 -25.40 -5.17
C GLN A 308 8.78 -26.02 -4.45
N GLU A 309 9.58 -25.23 -3.73
CA GLU A 309 10.83 -25.71 -3.14
C GLU A 309 10.68 -26.22 -1.69
N PHE A 310 9.71 -25.67 -0.93
CA PHE A 310 9.55 -25.97 0.49
C PHE A 310 8.22 -26.63 0.85
N GLY A 311 7.35 -26.88 -0.14
CA GLY A 311 6.03 -27.45 0.10
C GLY A 311 5.12 -26.57 0.97
N VAL A 312 5.42 -25.27 1.09
CA VAL A 312 4.61 -24.32 1.86
C VAL A 312 3.50 -23.80 0.95
N PRO A 313 2.20 -24.03 1.26
CA PRO A 313 1.11 -23.61 0.39
C PRO A 313 1.21 -22.11 0.05
N GLY A 314 1.21 -21.78 -1.23
CA GLY A 314 1.34 -20.41 -1.75
C GLY A 314 0.05 -19.62 -1.61
N GLY A 315 0.10 -18.33 -1.95
CA GLY A 315 -1.08 -17.45 -1.91
C GLY A 315 -1.68 -17.26 -0.51
N ARG A 316 -0.91 -17.54 0.55
CA ARG A 316 -1.34 -17.30 1.94
C ARG A 316 -1.46 -15.80 2.21
N VAL A 317 -0.64 -14.97 1.58
CA VAL A 317 -0.70 -13.51 1.75
C VAL A 317 -1.89 -12.95 0.99
N SER A 318 -2.13 -13.32 -0.27
CA SER A 318 -3.33 -12.93 -1.03
C SER A 318 -4.63 -13.35 -0.36
N THR A 319 -4.73 -14.61 0.10
CA THR A 319 -5.94 -15.08 0.81
C THR A 319 -6.14 -14.37 2.14
N TYR A 320 -5.07 -14.03 2.86
CA TYR A 320 -5.16 -13.15 4.03
C TYR A 320 -5.64 -11.75 3.64
N LEU A 321 -5.10 -11.16 2.56
CA LEU A 321 -5.46 -9.82 2.11
C LEU A 321 -6.95 -9.72 1.75
N ASP A 322 -7.56 -10.81 1.28
CA ASP A 322 -8.99 -10.90 0.97
C ASP A 322 -9.88 -11.03 2.22
N SER A 323 -9.32 -11.43 3.35
CA SER A 323 -10.02 -11.43 4.64
C SER A 323 -10.32 -10.01 5.12
N TYR A 324 -11.20 -9.88 6.13
CA TYR A 324 -11.49 -8.59 6.76
C TYR A 324 -10.22 -7.93 7.33
N HIS A 325 -9.38 -8.69 8.05
CA HIS A 325 -8.12 -8.18 8.60
C HIS A 325 -7.18 -7.67 7.51
N GLY A 326 -7.07 -8.42 6.41
CA GLY A 326 -6.30 -8.02 5.24
C GLY A 326 -6.81 -6.73 4.59
N ARG A 327 -8.13 -6.62 4.37
CA ARG A 327 -8.76 -5.43 3.81
C ARG A 327 -8.60 -4.20 4.71
N ALA A 328 -8.83 -4.34 6.01
CA ALA A 328 -8.67 -3.26 6.97
C ALA A 328 -7.19 -2.84 7.13
N SER A 329 -6.25 -3.79 7.07
CA SER A 329 -4.80 -3.49 7.05
C SER A 329 -4.43 -2.74 5.78
N ARG A 330 -5.03 -3.11 4.62
CA ARG A 330 -4.83 -2.38 3.36
C ARG A 330 -5.31 -0.94 3.41
N LEU A 331 -6.33 -0.65 4.21
CA LEU A 331 -6.86 0.69 4.45
C LEU A 331 -6.05 1.50 5.48
N GLY A 332 -4.93 0.95 5.96
CA GLY A 332 -4.00 1.66 6.86
C GLY A 332 -4.33 1.52 8.34
N SER A 333 -5.26 0.63 8.73
CA SER A 333 -5.53 0.39 10.15
C SER A 333 -4.28 -0.09 10.89
N THR A 334 -3.96 0.56 11.99
CA THR A 334 -2.82 0.23 12.87
C THR A 334 -3.22 -0.73 13.98
N VAL A 335 -4.53 -0.88 14.24
CA VAL A 335 -5.07 -1.70 15.34
C VAL A 335 -5.56 -3.06 14.88
N VAL A 336 -5.68 -3.27 13.56
CA VAL A 336 -6.14 -4.55 13.02
C VAL A 336 -5.06 -5.62 13.17
N ALA A 337 -5.49 -6.86 13.44
CA ALA A 337 -4.59 -8.01 13.47
C ALA A 337 -3.84 -8.15 12.14
N ASN A 338 -2.55 -8.43 12.23
CA ASN A 338 -1.66 -8.67 11.08
C ASN A 338 -0.99 -10.04 11.20
N CYS A 339 -0.05 -10.35 10.30
CA CYS A 339 0.66 -11.63 10.30
C CYS A 339 1.33 -11.92 11.65
N ALA A 340 2.00 -10.93 12.26
CA ALA A 340 2.68 -11.11 13.53
C ALA A 340 1.73 -11.23 14.73
N SER A 341 0.53 -10.62 14.66
CA SER A 341 -0.49 -10.77 15.69
C SER A 341 -0.93 -12.22 15.88
N CYS A 342 -0.90 -13.02 14.80
CA CYS A 342 -1.27 -14.43 14.85
C CYS A 342 -0.06 -15.36 14.94
N HIS A 343 1.03 -15.08 14.21
CA HIS A 343 2.17 -15.98 14.08
C HIS A 343 3.34 -15.70 15.02
N GLY A 344 3.36 -14.55 15.70
CA GLY A 344 4.52 -14.07 16.46
C GLY A 344 5.48 -13.23 15.62
N VAL A 345 6.53 -12.71 16.26
CA VAL A 345 7.52 -11.80 15.63
C VAL A 345 8.86 -12.50 15.47
N HIS A 346 9.46 -12.92 16.59
CA HIS A 346 10.72 -13.67 16.60
C HIS A 346 10.53 -15.15 16.94
N ASN A 347 9.40 -15.52 17.57
CA ASN A 347 8.98 -16.87 17.90
C ASN A 347 8.01 -17.50 16.88
N ILE A 348 8.26 -17.31 15.58
CA ILE A 348 7.38 -17.85 14.53
C ILE A 348 7.53 -19.37 14.45
N LEU A 349 6.53 -20.11 14.92
CA LEU A 349 6.53 -21.57 14.99
C LEU A 349 5.48 -22.19 14.06
N PRO A 350 5.73 -23.40 13.50
CA PRO A 350 4.75 -24.08 12.65
C PRO A 350 3.47 -24.38 13.44
N SER A 351 2.32 -24.43 12.76
CA SER A 351 1.02 -24.66 13.40
C SER A 351 0.86 -26.02 14.09
N SER A 352 1.78 -26.96 13.81
CA SER A 352 1.87 -28.25 14.49
C SER A 352 2.61 -28.20 15.82
N ASP A 353 3.40 -27.15 16.10
CA ASP A 353 4.11 -27.00 17.38
C ASP A 353 3.10 -26.52 18.44
N PRO A 354 2.95 -27.22 19.59
CA PRO A 354 2.05 -26.82 20.68
C PRO A 354 2.33 -25.42 21.25
N ARG A 355 3.55 -24.89 21.09
CA ARG A 355 3.95 -23.55 21.52
C ARG A 355 3.55 -22.46 20.51
N SER A 356 3.15 -22.84 19.29
CA SER A 356 2.75 -21.89 18.26
C SER A 356 1.45 -21.18 18.62
N MET A 357 1.42 -19.87 18.39
CA MET A 357 0.22 -19.05 18.57
C MET A 357 -0.92 -19.45 17.62
N VAL A 358 -0.61 -20.07 16.48
CA VAL A 358 -1.59 -20.61 15.52
C VAL A 358 -1.86 -22.11 15.69
N HIS A 359 -1.36 -22.73 16.76
CA HIS A 359 -1.71 -24.11 17.10
C HIS A 359 -3.19 -24.18 17.47
N LYS A 360 -3.88 -25.27 17.08
CA LYS A 360 -5.34 -25.42 17.25
C LYS A 360 -5.81 -25.15 18.70
N ALA A 361 -5.04 -25.61 19.69
CA ALA A 361 -5.34 -25.41 21.11
C ALA A 361 -5.11 -23.97 21.61
N ASN A 362 -4.35 -23.15 20.89
CA ASN A 362 -4.01 -21.79 21.28
C ASN A 362 -4.85 -20.73 20.54
N LEU A 363 -5.51 -21.08 19.43
CA LEU A 363 -6.22 -20.11 18.58
C LEU A 363 -7.28 -19.28 19.33
N ALA A 364 -8.04 -19.88 20.24
CA ALA A 364 -9.02 -19.15 21.04
C ALA A 364 -8.35 -18.05 21.88
N ARG A 365 -7.19 -18.35 22.48
CA ARG A 365 -6.37 -17.39 23.23
C ARG A 365 -5.79 -16.31 22.33
N THR A 366 -5.28 -16.69 21.16
CA THR A 366 -4.68 -15.78 20.17
C THR A 366 -5.71 -14.80 19.63
N CYS A 367 -6.88 -15.28 19.18
CA CYS A 367 -7.99 -14.42 18.77
C CYS A 367 -8.52 -13.57 19.94
N GLY A 368 -8.51 -14.14 21.15
CA GLY A 368 -8.94 -13.48 22.39
C GLY A 368 -8.14 -12.25 22.78
N GLN A 369 -6.93 -12.06 22.24
CA GLN A 369 -6.13 -10.84 22.45
C GLN A 369 -6.82 -9.58 21.91
N CYS A 370 -7.65 -9.73 20.86
CA CYS A 370 -8.39 -8.63 20.24
C CYS A 370 -9.92 -8.82 20.27
N HIS A 371 -10.39 -10.06 20.46
CA HIS A 371 -11.82 -10.40 20.54
C HIS A 371 -12.17 -10.97 21.92
N PRO A 372 -12.52 -10.12 22.91
CA PRO A 372 -12.94 -10.59 24.23
C PRO A 372 -14.11 -11.58 24.13
N GLY A 373 -13.95 -12.78 24.70
CA GLY A 373 -14.96 -13.83 24.65
C GLY A 373 -14.91 -14.76 23.42
N ALA A 374 -13.86 -14.68 22.58
CA ALA A 374 -13.66 -15.61 21.47
C ALA A 374 -13.53 -17.08 21.96
N GLY A 375 -14.58 -17.88 21.74
CA GLY A 375 -14.58 -19.32 22.02
C GLY A 375 -13.98 -20.16 20.88
N GLU A 376 -13.89 -21.48 21.08
CA GLU A 376 -13.28 -22.41 20.11
C GLU A 376 -13.97 -22.39 18.73
N ASN A 377 -15.28 -22.17 18.69
CA ASN A 377 -16.03 -22.11 17.42
C ASN A 377 -15.68 -20.86 16.61
N PHE A 378 -15.41 -19.73 17.27
CA PHE A 378 -14.96 -18.50 16.62
C PHE A 378 -13.57 -18.70 15.99
N ALA A 379 -12.68 -19.39 16.70
CA ALA A 379 -11.32 -19.70 16.27
C ALA A 379 -11.22 -20.68 15.07
N ARG A 380 -12.33 -21.32 14.65
CA ARG A 380 -12.35 -22.25 13.50
C ARG A 380 -12.46 -21.56 12.15
N VAL A 381 -12.73 -20.25 12.11
CA VAL A 381 -12.82 -19.50 10.85
C VAL A 381 -11.44 -19.45 10.19
N LYS A 382 -11.33 -19.95 8.95
CA LYS A 382 -10.08 -19.96 8.19
C LYS A 382 -9.74 -18.55 7.71
N VAL A 383 -8.64 -17.99 8.22
CA VAL A 383 -8.10 -16.69 7.78
C VAL A 383 -7.32 -16.81 6.46
N HIS A 384 -6.66 -17.94 6.24
CA HIS A 384 -6.03 -18.28 4.97
C HIS A 384 -6.85 -19.35 4.25
N ALA A 385 -7.39 -19.04 3.09
CA ALA A 385 -7.95 -20.07 2.22
C ALA A 385 -6.84 -21.01 1.73
N GLU A 386 -7.15 -22.29 1.53
CA GLU A 386 -6.23 -23.22 0.89
C GLU A 386 -6.23 -22.90 -0.60
N VAL A 387 -5.16 -22.25 -1.06
CA VAL A 387 -4.76 -22.36 -2.46
C VAL A 387 -4.18 -23.76 -2.59
N PRO A 388 -4.91 -24.62 -3.28
CA PRO A 388 -4.32 -25.01 -4.53
C PRO A 388 -5.26 -24.58 -5.66
N VAL A 389 -4.65 -24.01 -6.70
CA VAL A 389 -4.89 -24.56 -8.05
C VAL A 389 -4.47 -26.02 -7.94
N SER A 390 -5.33 -26.82 -7.33
CA SER A 390 -5.42 -28.19 -7.77
C SER A 390 -6.04 -28.05 -9.14
N GLU A 391 -5.56 -28.88 -10.05
CA GLU A 391 -6.32 -29.30 -11.22
C GLU A 391 -7.60 -30.04 -10.78
N ASP A 392 -8.32 -29.53 -9.77
CA ASP A 392 -9.72 -29.73 -9.58
C ASP A 392 -10.39 -29.15 -10.82
N LEU A 393 -11.02 -30.03 -11.60
CA LEU A 393 -11.91 -29.70 -12.70
C LEU A 393 -12.76 -28.45 -12.40
N GLY A 394 -13.22 -28.31 -11.15
CA GLY A 394 -13.99 -27.20 -10.64
C GLY A 394 -13.29 -25.84 -10.67
N SER A 395 -11.98 -25.71 -10.45
CA SER A 395 -11.30 -24.41 -10.50
C SER A 395 -11.11 -23.90 -11.94
N ILE A 396 -10.75 -24.80 -12.85
CA ILE A 396 -10.60 -24.54 -14.29
C ILE A 396 -11.96 -24.23 -14.92
N LEU A 397 -12.97 -25.04 -14.58
CA LEU A 397 -14.34 -24.85 -15.03
C LEU A 397 -14.88 -23.52 -14.51
N LYS A 398 -14.69 -23.16 -13.22
CA LYS A 398 -15.10 -21.85 -12.68
C LYS A 398 -14.49 -20.68 -13.44
N HIS A 399 -13.20 -20.75 -13.81
CA HIS A 399 -12.54 -19.67 -14.53
C HIS A 399 -13.10 -19.49 -15.95
N TRP A 400 -13.22 -20.57 -16.72
CA TRP A 400 -13.75 -20.54 -18.08
C TRP A 400 -15.23 -20.23 -18.14
N VAL A 401 -16.02 -20.85 -17.25
CA VAL A 401 -17.45 -20.55 -17.09
C VAL A 401 -17.61 -19.07 -16.78
N ARG A 402 -16.88 -18.51 -15.81
CA ARG A 402 -16.96 -17.07 -15.51
C ARG A 402 -16.69 -16.22 -16.75
N ARG A 403 -15.67 -16.54 -17.54
CA ARG A 403 -15.28 -15.72 -18.70
C ARG A 403 -16.26 -15.82 -19.86
N ILE A 404 -16.73 -17.03 -20.16
CA ILE A 404 -17.76 -17.28 -21.18
C ILE A 404 -19.07 -16.62 -20.76
N TYR A 405 -19.50 -16.80 -19.50
CA TYR A 405 -20.71 -16.17 -19.00
C TYR A 405 -20.63 -14.64 -19.02
N LEU A 406 -19.49 -14.03 -18.70
CA LEU A 406 -19.37 -12.58 -18.77
C LEU A 406 -19.56 -12.06 -20.20
N TRP A 407 -18.96 -12.70 -21.19
CA TRP A 407 -19.15 -12.34 -22.60
C TRP A 407 -20.56 -12.63 -23.09
N LEU A 408 -21.09 -13.80 -22.75
CA LEU A 408 -22.46 -14.19 -23.07
C LEU A 408 -23.45 -13.19 -22.46
N ILE A 409 -23.33 -12.86 -21.18
CA ILE A 409 -24.18 -11.87 -20.50
C ILE A 409 -24.06 -10.51 -21.21
N ALA A 410 -22.85 -10.03 -21.49
CA ALA A 410 -22.67 -8.74 -22.15
C ALA A 410 -23.32 -8.69 -23.54
N ILE A 411 -23.15 -9.73 -24.35
CA ILE A 411 -23.72 -9.81 -25.70
C ILE A 411 -25.23 -10.01 -25.64
N THR A 412 -25.71 -10.99 -24.88
CA THR A 412 -27.12 -11.33 -24.78
C THR A 412 -27.92 -10.18 -24.17
N ILE A 413 -27.52 -9.66 -23.01
CA ILE A 413 -28.21 -8.52 -22.39
C ILE A 413 -28.05 -7.25 -23.22
N GLY A 414 -26.88 -7.03 -23.84
CA GLY A 414 -26.67 -5.90 -24.74
C GLY A 414 -27.59 -5.91 -25.96
N LEU A 415 -27.73 -7.05 -26.64
CA LEU A 415 -28.64 -7.23 -27.76
C LEU A 415 -30.11 -7.16 -27.34
N MET A 416 -30.47 -7.75 -26.19
CA MET A 416 -31.83 -7.62 -25.62
C MET A 416 -32.17 -6.17 -25.29
N ALA A 417 -31.23 -5.43 -24.67
CA ALA A 417 -31.41 -4.02 -24.35
C ALA A 417 -31.55 -3.18 -25.63
N LEU A 418 -30.74 -3.45 -26.67
CA LEU A 418 -30.85 -2.76 -27.96
C LEU A 418 -32.19 -3.06 -28.64
N HIS A 419 -32.58 -4.33 -28.72
CA HIS A 419 -33.87 -4.77 -29.27
C HIS A 419 -35.05 -4.11 -28.56
N ASN A 420 -35.07 -4.20 -27.23
CA ASN A 420 -36.11 -3.59 -26.40
C ASN A 420 -36.11 -2.06 -26.53
N GLY A 421 -34.94 -1.43 -26.61
CA GLY A 421 -34.82 0.02 -26.79
C GLY A 421 -35.37 0.49 -28.13
N VAL A 422 -35.16 -0.25 -29.22
CA VAL A 422 -35.73 0.06 -30.55
C VAL A 422 -37.25 -0.08 -30.55
N ILE A 423 -37.78 -1.16 -29.97
CA ILE A 423 -39.24 -1.36 -29.85
C ILE A 423 -39.86 -0.28 -28.97
N TRP A 424 -39.26 -0.02 -27.81
CA TRP A 424 -39.69 1.01 -26.87
C TRP A 424 -39.73 2.37 -27.55
N ARG A 425 -38.67 2.76 -28.28
CA ARG A 425 -38.62 4.03 -29.02
C ARG A 425 -39.76 4.15 -30.03
N ARG A 426 -40.03 3.10 -30.81
CA ARG A 426 -41.13 3.13 -31.80
C ARG A 426 -42.50 3.26 -31.14
N LYS A 427 -42.75 2.50 -30.07
CA LYS A 427 -44.00 2.55 -29.30
C LYS A 427 -44.18 3.89 -28.58
N ALA A 428 -43.10 4.45 -28.02
CA ALA A 428 -43.10 5.75 -27.36
C ALA A 428 -43.40 6.89 -28.33
N LEU A 429 -42.82 6.86 -29.54
CA LEU A 429 -43.12 7.84 -30.58
C LEU A 429 -44.56 7.74 -31.07
N ALA A 430 -45.10 6.53 -31.26
CA ALA A 430 -46.49 6.32 -31.66
C ALA A 430 -47.47 6.88 -30.61
N ARG A 431 -47.28 6.54 -29.33
CA ARG A 431 -48.11 7.10 -28.23
C ARG A 431 -48.04 8.62 -28.15
N ARG A 432 -46.84 9.18 -28.36
CA ARG A 432 -46.64 10.64 -28.36
C ARG A 432 -47.43 11.35 -29.47
N GLN A 433 -47.69 10.68 -30.59
CA GLN A 433 -48.48 11.21 -31.71
C GLN A 433 -49.99 11.10 -31.47
N THR A 434 -50.45 10.06 -30.76
CA THR A 434 -51.88 9.81 -30.51
C THR A 434 -52.43 10.56 -29.29
N GLU A 435 -51.59 10.93 -28.32
CA GLU A 435 -52.03 11.67 -27.15
C GLU A 435 -52.19 13.17 -27.43
N GLU A 436 -53.42 13.67 -27.28
CA GLU A 436 -53.73 15.10 -27.31
C GLU A 436 -53.18 15.81 -26.07
N ARG A 437 -52.01 16.43 -26.22
CA ARG A 437 -51.28 17.13 -25.16
C ARG A 437 -51.54 18.63 -25.23
N THR A 438 -52.62 19.05 -24.59
CA THR A 438 -53.18 20.42 -24.70
C THR A 438 -52.78 21.34 -23.56
N ILE A 439 -52.53 20.82 -22.35
CA ILE A 439 -52.22 21.63 -21.16
C ILE A 439 -50.71 21.93 -21.08
N LEU A 440 -50.35 23.21 -20.94
CA LEU A 440 -48.96 23.64 -20.75
C LEU A 440 -48.55 23.49 -19.28
N ARG A 441 -47.71 22.49 -18.98
CA ARG A 441 -47.16 22.22 -17.64
C ARG A 441 -45.85 22.96 -17.38
N LEU A 442 -44.93 22.98 -18.35
CA LEU A 442 -43.60 23.60 -18.23
C LEU A 442 -43.35 24.64 -19.31
N THR A 443 -43.02 25.87 -18.90
CA THR A 443 -42.72 26.97 -19.84
C THR A 443 -41.37 26.73 -20.54
N PRO A 444 -41.11 27.36 -21.71
CA PRO A 444 -39.83 27.20 -22.42
C PRO A 444 -38.60 27.51 -21.54
N ARG A 445 -38.70 28.51 -20.64
CA ARG A 445 -37.61 28.89 -19.73
C ARG A 445 -37.35 27.82 -18.67
N GLN A 446 -38.40 27.12 -18.20
CA GLN A 446 -38.27 26.03 -17.25
C GLN A 446 -37.69 24.78 -17.91
N ARG A 447 -38.05 24.51 -19.18
CA ARG A 447 -37.48 23.40 -19.95
C ARG A 447 -35.99 23.55 -20.21
N TRP A 448 -35.54 24.75 -20.58
CA TRP A 448 -34.11 25.02 -20.72
C TRP A 448 -33.36 24.87 -19.39
N GLN A 449 -33.96 25.33 -18.29
CA GLN A 449 -33.40 25.10 -16.96
C GLN A 449 -33.27 23.60 -16.66
N HIS A 450 -34.33 22.83 -16.91
CA HIS A 450 -34.33 21.39 -16.69
C HIS A 450 -33.30 20.65 -17.57
N LEU A 451 -33.18 20.99 -18.85
CA LEU A 451 -32.25 20.34 -19.77
C LEU A 451 -30.79 20.54 -19.34
N LEU A 452 -30.42 21.77 -18.99
CA LEU A 452 -29.07 22.09 -18.51
C LEU A 452 -28.78 21.44 -17.16
N LEU A 453 -29.76 21.38 -16.26
CA LEU A 453 -29.67 20.64 -15.01
C LEU A 453 -29.41 19.16 -15.26
N LEU A 454 -30.19 18.52 -16.13
CA LEU A 454 -30.08 17.10 -16.46
C LEU A 454 -28.69 16.77 -17.03
N VAL A 455 -28.25 17.50 -18.04
CA VAL A 455 -26.95 17.25 -18.70
C VAL A 455 -25.78 17.45 -17.72
N SER A 456 -25.81 18.53 -16.92
CA SER A 456 -24.76 18.80 -15.94
C SER A 456 -24.74 17.76 -14.82
N PHE A 457 -25.90 17.34 -14.30
CA PHE A 457 -26.02 16.32 -13.27
C PHE A 457 -25.44 14.97 -13.71
N PHE A 458 -25.85 14.45 -14.88
CA PHE A 458 -25.31 13.18 -15.38
C PHE A 458 -23.81 13.24 -15.61
N THR A 459 -23.31 14.35 -16.15
CA THR A 459 -21.87 14.55 -16.33
C THR A 459 -21.13 14.53 -14.98
N LEU A 460 -21.66 15.21 -13.97
CA LEU A 460 -21.10 15.24 -12.60
C LEU A 460 -21.07 13.86 -11.96
N VAL A 461 -22.16 13.10 -12.06
CA VAL A 461 -22.27 11.73 -11.52
C VAL A 461 -21.24 10.81 -12.18
N LEU A 462 -21.20 10.76 -13.51
CA LEU A 462 -20.30 9.88 -14.25
C LEU A 462 -18.83 10.21 -13.99
N THR A 463 -18.46 11.49 -14.05
CA THR A 463 -17.08 11.93 -13.82
C THR A 463 -16.68 11.84 -12.34
N GLY A 464 -17.60 12.11 -11.41
CA GLY A 464 -17.35 12.06 -9.96
C GLY A 464 -17.08 10.64 -9.47
N PHE A 465 -17.91 9.67 -9.86
CA PHE A 465 -17.67 8.26 -9.52
C PHE A 465 -16.40 7.71 -10.18
N ALA A 466 -16.12 8.11 -11.42
CA ALA A 466 -14.88 7.72 -12.11
C ALA A 466 -13.60 8.35 -11.54
N LEU A 467 -13.69 9.50 -10.86
CA LEU A 467 -12.58 10.10 -10.11
C LEU A 467 -12.36 9.39 -8.76
N LYS A 468 -13.43 8.94 -8.10
CA LYS A 468 -13.35 8.20 -6.83
C LYS A 468 -12.83 6.77 -7.02
N TYR A 469 -13.22 6.10 -8.10
CA TYR A 469 -12.89 4.71 -8.38
C TYR A 469 -12.16 4.58 -9.74
N PRO A 470 -10.85 4.84 -9.79
CA PRO A 470 -10.09 4.89 -11.05
C PRO A 470 -10.00 3.54 -11.76
N ASP A 471 -10.09 2.43 -11.02
CA ASP A 471 -10.05 1.06 -11.55
C ASP A 471 -11.44 0.50 -11.92
N SER A 472 -12.48 1.32 -11.85
CA SER A 472 -13.84 0.90 -12.20
C SER A 472 -14.05 0.80 -13.71
N TRP A 473 -15.02 -0.03 -14.12
CA TRP A 473 -15.43 -0.11 -15.53
C TRP A 473 -15.92 1.24 -16.07
N LEU A 474 -16.49 2.09 -15.21
CA LEU A 474 -16.94 3.44 -15.55
C LEU A 474 -15.76 4.36 -15.90
N ALA A 475 -14.67 4.26 -15.14
CA ALA A 475 -13.43 4.95 -15.42
C ALA A 475 -12.78 4.46 -16.73
N TRP A 476 -12.88 3.17 -17.04
CA TRP A 476 -12.43 2.63 -18.31
C TRP A 476 -13.23 3.17 -19.51
N LEU A 477 -14.57 3.27 -19.38
CA LEU A 477 -15.46 3.79 -20.43
C LEU A 477 -15.19 5.26 -20.80
N LEU A 478 -14.83 6.11 -19.82
CA LEU A 478 -14.53 7.53 -20.04
C LEU A 478 -13.08 7.79 -20.49
N GLY A 479 -12.29 6.74 -20.73
CA GLY A 479 -10.87 6.81 -21.10
C GLY A 479 -9.95 7.01 -19.90
N SER A 480 -8.67 6.63 -20.03
CA SER A 480 -7.66 6.64 -18.95
C SER A 480 -7.15 8.03 -18.53
N SER A 481 -7.63 9.11 -19.16
CA SER A 481 -7.18 10.48 -18.85
C SER A 481 -7.87 11.04 -17.61
N GLU A 482 -7.16 11.04 -16.48
CA GLU A 482 -7.60 11.70 -15.24
C GLU A 482 -7.88 13.19 -15.46
N SER A 483 -7.04 13.86 -16.27
CA SER A 483 -7.17 15.28 -16.60
C SER A 483 -8.51 15.61 -17.25
N PHE A 484 -8.98 14.78 -18.18
CA PHE A 484 -10.28 14.97 -18.84
C PHE A 484 -11.42 14.88 -17.81
N ARG A 485 -11.44 13.81 -16.99
CA ARG A 485 -12.48 13.60 -15.97
C ARG A 485 -12.56 14.76 -14.99
N ARG A 486 -11.40 15.26 -14.53
CA ARG A 486 -11.29 16.38 -13.61
C ARG A 486 -11.81 17.69 -14.20
N ILE A 487 -11.48 18.00 -15.45
CA ILE A 487 -11.93 19.24 -16.12
C ILE A 487 -13.44 19.17 -16.39
N ALA A 488 -13.91 18.04 -16.94
CA ALA A 488 -15.33 17.84 -17.24
C ALA A 488 -16.20 17.98 -15.98
N HIS A 489 -15.78 17.39 -14.86
CA HIS A 489 -16.49 17.50 -13.58
C HIS A 489 -16.60 18.96 -13.11
N ARG A 490 -15.52 19.73 -13.20
CA ARG A 490 -15.48 21.14 -12.78
C ARG A 490 -16.36 22.04 -13.65
N VAL A 491 -16.31 21.86 -14.97
CA VAL A 491 -17.14 22.61 -15.91
C VAL A 491 -18.63 22.30 -15.65
N ALA A 492 -18.98 21.03 -15.51
CA ALA A 492 -20.35 20.64 -15.18
C ALA A 492 -20.82 21.19 -13.82
N GLY A 493 -19.94 21.23 -12.82
CA GLY A 493 -20.22 21.82 -11.51
C GLY A 493 -20.45 23.33 -11.58
N ALA A 494 -19.67 24.06 -12.38
CA ALA A 494 -19.88 25.49 -12.59
C ALA A 494 -21.22 25.77 -13.30
N ILE A 495 -21.59 24.94 -14.29
CA ILE A 495 -22.90 25.03 -14.96
C ILE A 495 -24.03 24.78 -13.96
N LEU A 496 -23.93 23.76 -13.10
CA LEU A 496 -24.93 23.44 -12.09
C LEU A 496 -25.11 24.57 -11.06
N LEU A 497 -24.01 25.20 -10.62
CA LEU A 497 -24.08 26.35 -9.71
C LEU A 497 -24.68 27.58 -10.40
N GLY A 498 -24.26 27.84 -11.64
CA GLY A 498 -24.77 28.95 -12.44
C GLY A 498 -26.27 28.85 -12.70
N ILE A 499 -26.77 27.64 -13.00
CA ILE A 499 -28.20 27.42 -13.21
C ILE A 499 -29.01 27.52 -11.91
N GLY A 500 -28.46 27.05 -10.79
CA GLY A 500 -29.08 27.25 -9.47
C GLY A 500 -29.23 28.73 -9.13
N ALA A 501 -28.18 29.54 -9.37
CA ALA A 501 -28.25 30.98 -9.19
C ALA A 501 -29.27 31.64 -10.13
N TYR A 502 -29.28 31.26 -11.41
CA TYR A 502 -30.29 31.72 -12.37
C TYR A 502 -31.72 31.38 -11.92
N HIS A 503 -31.93 30.16 -11.39
CA HIS A 503 -33.23 29.73 -10.89
C HIS A 503 -33.72 30.60 -9.74
N LEU A 504 -32.85 30.94 -8.79
CA LEU A 504 -33.19 31.87 -7.69
C LEU A 504 -33.61 33.25 -8.22
N VAL A 505 -32.88 33.79 -9.19
CA VAL A 505 -33.24 35.06 -9.85
C VAL A 505 -34.59 34.94 -10.57
N TYR A 506 -34.84 33.83 -11.28
CA TYR A 506 -36.11 33.56 -11.95
C TYR A 506 -37.29 33.55 -10.98
N LEU A 507 -37.15 32.89 -9.81
CA LEU A 507 -38.19 32.82 -8.77
C LEU A 507 -38.53 34.20 -8.19
N MET A 508 -37.53 35.07 -8.00
CA MET A 508 -37.74 36.40 -7.42
C MET A 508 -38.24 37.42 -8.45
N ALA A 509 -37.64 37.44 -9.64
CA ALA A 509 -37.84 38.50 -10.63
C ALA A 509 -39.11 38.30 -11.47
N THR A 510 -39.50 37.07 -11.80
CA THR A 510 -40.60 36.80 -12.72
C THR A 510 -41.92 36.50 -12.00
N ALA A 511 -43.05 36.92 -12.59
CA ALA A 511 -44.37 36.61 -12.03
C ALA A 511 -44.64 35.09 -12.00
N GLU A 512 -44.24 34.39 -13.07
CA GLU A 512 -44.28 32.93 -13.15
C GLU A 512 -43.43 32.27 -12.07
N GLY A 513 -42.20 32.72 -11.87
CA GLY A 513 -41.29 32.19 -10.85
C GLY A 513 -41.84 32.37 -9.43
N ARG A 514 -42.43 33.53 -9.13
CA ARG A 514 -43.11 33.77 -7.85
C ARG A 514 -44.32 32.85 -7.65
N GLN A 515 -44.99 32.45 -8.72
CA GLN A 515 -46.06 31.47 -8.67
C GLN A 515 -45.51 30.06 -8.40
N VAL A 516 -44.45 29.65 -9.11
CA VAL A 516 -43.75 28.36 -8.84
C VAL A 516 -43.31 28.27 -7.38
N TRP A 517 -42.74 29.34 -6.83
CA TRP A 517 -42.38 29.40 -5.40
C TRP A 517 -43.59 29.20 -4.47
N ARG A 518 -44.72 29.86 -4.78
CA ARG A 518 -45.96 29.72 -4.00
C ARG A 518 -46.55 28.32 -4.07
N ASP A 519 -46.41 27.66 -5.21
CA ASP A 519 -46.95 26.31 -5.44
C ASP A 519 -46.05 25.24 -4.83
N MET A 520 -44.72 25.44 -4.84
CA MET A 520 -43.73 24.49 -4.31
C MET A 520 -43.48 24.59 -2.80
N ARG A 521 -44.03 25.61 -2.12
CA ARG A 521 -43.84 25.76 -0.68
C ARG A 521 -44.46 24.57 0.09
N PRO A 522 -43.74 23.95 1.04
CA PRO A 522 -44.28 22.85 1.83
C PRO A 522 -45.47 23.30 2.69
N GLN A 523 -46.53 22.51 2.71
CA GLN A 523 -47.74 22.75 3.49
C GLN A 523 -48.06 21.55 4.39
N ARG A 524 -48.79 21.79 5.47
CA ARG A 524 -49.26 20.70 6.35
C ARG A 524 -50.17 19.70 5.60
N LYS A 525 -50.90 20.17 4.58
CA LYS A 525 -51.70 19.32 3.69
C LYS A 525 -50.85 18.28 2.95
N ASP A 526 -49.59 18.57 2.61
CA ASP A 526 -48.73 17.63 1.89
C ASP A 526 -48.48 16.35 2.72
N ILE A 527 -48.37 16.46 4.04
CA ILE A 527 -48.23 15.31 4.95
C ILE A 527 -49.54 14.52 5.04
N ALA A 528 -50.68 15.22 5.12
CA ALA A 528 -51.99 14.57 5.14
C ALA A 528 -52.26 13.82 3.83
N ASP A 529 -51.93 14.45 2.70
CA ASP A 529 -52.04 13.89 1.36
C ASP A 529 -51.11 12.67 1.19
N LEU A 530 -49.87 12.72 1.69
CA LEU A 530 -48.97 11.56 1.74
C LEU A 530 -49.60 10.38 2.49
N VAL A 531 -50.09 10.62 3.72
CA VAL A 531 -50.69 9.56 4.54
C VAL A 531 -51.96 8.99 3.88
N GLN A 532 -52.79 9.85 3.31
CA GLN A 532 -54.00 9.43 2.60
C GLN A 532 -53.68 8.64 1.33
N ASN A 533 -52.67 9.07 0.55
CA ASN A 533 -52.22 8.37 -0.65
C ASN A 533 -51.73 6.96 -0.31
N MET A 534 -50.95 6.82 0.77
CA MET A 534 -50.48 5.52 1.23
C MET A 534 -51.62 4.65 1.74
N ARG A 535 -52.61 5.21 2.44
CA ARG A 535 -53.83 4.46 2.82
C ARG A 535 -54.61 4.00 1.60
N TYR A 536 -54.73 4.82 0.57
CA TYR A 536 -55.40 4.47 -0.68
C TYR A 536 -54.71 3.30 -1.39
N TYR A 537 -53.39 3.38 -1.62
CA TYR A 537 -52.65 2.29 -2.26
C TYR A 537 -52.52 1.02 -1.41
N LEU A 538 -52.63 1.13 -0.08
CA LEU A 538 -52.72 -0.02 0.83
C LEU A 538 -54.16 -0.60 0.94
N GLY A 539 -55.12 -0.10 0.16
CA GLY A 539 -56.51 -0.55 0.18
C GLY A 539 -57.30 -0.17 1.44
N ARG A 540 -56.75 0.74 2.26
CA ARG A 540 -57.35 1.20 3.53
C ARG A 540 -58.18 2.48 3.39
N SER A 541 -58.24 3.07 2.20
CA SER A 541 -59.08 4.21 1.85
C SER A 541 -59.71 3.98 0.48
N ALA A 542 -61.01 4.25 0.36
CA ALA A 542 -61.72 4.17 -0.93
C ALA A 542 -61.45 5.39 -1.83
N HIS A 543 -60.98 6.51 -1.26
CA HIS A 543 -60.82 7.77 -1.97
C HIS A 543 -59.35 8.16 -2.06
N ARG A 544 -58.92 8.49 -3.30
CA ARG A 544 -57.61 9.07 -3.59
C ARG A 544 -57.55 10.51 -3.05
N PRO A 545 -56.40 10.98 -2.52
CA PRO A 545 -56.25 12.39 -2.15
C PRO A 545 -56.40 13.29 -3.39
N LEU A 546 -57.04 14.44 -3.18
CA LEU A 546 -57.17 15.47 -4.21
C LEU A 546 -55.96 16.39 -4.15
N PHE A 547 -55.11 16.30 -5.17
CA PHE A 547 -53.90 17.11 -5.28
C PHE A 547 -54.15 18.47 -5.95
N ASP A 548 -53.35 19.44 -5.54
CA ASP A 548 -53.24 20.77 -6.13
C ASP A 548 -52.33 20.74 -7.37
N ARG A 549 -51.98 21.90 -7.95
CA ARG A 549 -51.11 22.07 -9.11
C ARG A 549 -49.76 21.36 -8.95
N CYS A 550 -49.26 21.20 -7.73
CA CYS A 550 -48.09 20.39 -7.44
C CYS A 550 -48.44 19.38 -6.34
N SER A 551 -48.17 18.11 -6.57
CA SER A 551 -48.35 17.04 -5.58
C SER A 551 -47.25 17.09 -4.51
N TYR A 552 -47.45 16.39 -3.39
CA TYR A 552 -46.39 16.28 -2.36
C TYR A 552 -45.12 15.61 -2.91
N ILE A 553 -45.26 14.74 -3.92
CA ILE A 553 -44.16 14.00 -4.57
C ILE A 553 -43.28 14.98 -5.32
N GLU A 554 -43.88 15.80 -6.19
CA GLU A 554 -43.16 16.82 -6.98
C GLU A 554 -42.48 17.85 -6.08
N LYS A 555 -43.16 18.28 -5.00
CA LYS A 555 -42.59 19.21 -4.02
C LYS A 555 -41.38 18.61 -3.31
N PHE A 556 -41.47 17.34 -2.90
CA PHE A 556 -40.37 16.65 -2.22
C PHE A 556 -39.15 16.52 -3.14
N GLU A 557 -39.34 16.14 -4.40
CA GLU A 557 -38.27 16.09 -5.40
C GLU A 557 -37.60 17.45 -5.60
N TYR A 558 -38.41 18.51 -5.73
CA TYR A 558 -37.90 19.87 -5.89
C TYR A 558 -37.04 20.31 -4.71
N TRP A 559 -37.50 20.12 -3.47
CA TRP A 559 -36.73 20.52 -2.29
C TRP A 559 -35.51 19.65 -2.03
N ALA A 560 -35.59 18.34 -2.32
CA ALA A 560 -34.43 17.46 -2.28
C ALA A 560 -33.33 17.93 -3.24
N LEU A 561 -33.70 18.34 -4.46
CA LEU A 561 -32.77 18.90 -5.43
C LEU A 561 -32.18 20.24 -4.98
N VAL A 562 -33.00 21.15 -4.45
CA VAL A 562 -32.53 22.45 -3.93
C VAL A 562 -31.50 22.24 -2.82
N TRP A 563 -31.81 21.37 -1.86
CA TRP A 563 -30.92 21.01 -0.76
C TRP A 563 -29.62 20.38 -1.26
N GLY A 564 -29.72 19.35 -2.11
CA GLY A 564 -28.55 18.66 -2.66
C GLY A 564 -27.65 19.61 -3.45
N THR A 565 -28.22 20.53 -4.23
CA THR A 565 -27.45 21.54 -4.99
C THR A 565 -26.67 22.47 -4.07
N LEU A 566 -27.27 22.92 -2.96
CA LEU A 566 -26.61 23.79 -1.99
C LEU A 566 -25.42 23.08 -1.31
N ILE A 567 -25.64 21.85 -0.83
CA ILE A 567 -24.57 21.07 -0.18
C ILE A 567 -23.47 20.71 -1.17
N MET A 568 -23.81 20.17 -2.33
CA MET A 568 -22.85 19.78 -3.36
C MET A 568 -22.07 20.99 -3.87
N GLY A 569 -22.74 22.12 -4.02
CA GLY A 569 -22.11 23.40 -4.37
C GLY A 569 -21.10 23.87 -3.33
N ALA A 570 -21.51 23.96 -2.06
CA ALA A 570 -20.64 24.42 -0.98
C ALA A 570 -19.43 23.50 -0.79
N THR A 571 -19.67 22.19 -0.66
CA THR A 571 -18.61 21.20 -0.46
C THR A 571 -17.69 21.08 -1.69
N GLY A 572 -18.25 21.16 -2.90
CA GLY A 572 -17.47 21.15 -4.14
C GLY A 572 -16.55 22.35 -4.27
N LEU A 573 -17.03 23.56 -3.91
CA LEU A 573 -16.21 24.77 -3.90
C LEU A 573 -15.08 24.69 -2.85
N MET A 574 -15.36 24.16 -1.66
CA MET A 574 -14.35 23.96 -0.61
C MET A 574 -13.23 23.01 -1.07
N VAL A 575 -13.58 21.93 -1.77
CA VAL A 575 -12.59 20.97 -2.28
C VAL A 575 -11.84 21.53 -3.50
N TRP A 576 -12.52 22.29 -4.37
CA TRP A 576 -11.92 22.94 -5.53
C TRP A 576 -10.88 23.98 -5.09
N PHE A 577 -11.23 24.86 -4.14
CA PHE A 577 -10.37 25.92 -3.62
C PHE A 577 -9.73 25.54 -2.28
N LYS A 578 -9.33 24.27 -2.13
CA LYS A 578 -8.81 23.72 -0.87
C LYS A 578 -7.71 24.59 -0.23
N ALA A 579 -6.80 25.15 -1.03
CA ALA A 579 -5.71 25.99 -0.53
C ALA A 579 -6.19 27.31 0.08
N GLN A 580 -7.28 27.88 -0.46
CA GLN A 580 -7.92 29.07 0.10
C GLN A 580 -8.76 28.70 1.33
N THR A 581 -9.52 27.61 1.27
CA THR A 581 -10.32 27.13 2.40
C THR A 581 -9.46 26.85 3.63
N THR A 582 -8.29 26.22 3.46
CA THR A 582 -7.37 25.92 4.57
C THR A 582 -6.66 27.14 5.17
N ARG A 583 -6.83 28.34 4.60
CA ARG A 583 -6.36 29.59 5.24
C ARG A 583 -7.27 30.04 6.37
N TRP A 584 -8.56 29.73 6.28
CA TRP A 584 -9.60 30.20 7.21
C TRP A 584 -10.13 29.08 8.09
N LEU A 585 -10.07 27.84 7.61
CA LEU A 585 -10.59 26.66 8.27
C LEU A 585 -9.49 25.59 8.41
N PRO A 586 -9.54 24.74 9.44
CA PRO A 586 -8.60 23.63 9.58
C PRO A 586 -8.65 22.65 8.41
N GLY A 587 -7.53 21.98 8.11
CA GLY A 587 -7.43 20.99 7.03
C GLY A 587 -8.48 19.88 7.07
N TRP A 588 -8.86 19.41 8.26
CA TRP A 588 -9.88 18.36 8.44
C TRP A 588 -11.25 18.76 7.87
N VAL A 589 -11.55 20.06 7.76
CA VAL A 589 -12.82 20.53 7.20
C VAL A 589 -12.93 20.21 5.71
N VAL A 590 -11.81 20.22 4.97
CA VAL A 590 -11.78 19.83 3.55
C VAL A 590 -12.02 18.33 3.41
N ASP A 591 -11.50 17.51 4.32
CA ASP A 591 -11.72 16.05 4.31
C ASP A 591 -13.18 15.70 4.63
N VAL A 592 -13.80 16.43 5.58
CA VAL A 592 -15.25 16.32 5.85
C VAL A 592 -16.06 16.76 4.65
N ALA A 593 -15.72 17.89 4.02
CA ALA A 593 -16.40 18.36 2.82
C ALA A 593 -16.31 17.34 1.68
N LEU A 594 -15.16 16.72 1.46
CA LEU A 594 -14.99 15.65 0.47
C LEU A 594 -15.87 14.43 0.78
N THR A 595 -16.01 14.08 2.06
CA THR A 595 -16.84 12.96 2.51
C THR A 595 -18.33 13.25 2.29
N ILE A 596 -18.81 14.42 2.71
CA ILE A 596 -20.19 14.87 2.50
C ILE A 596 -20.48 14.92 1.00
N HIS A 597 -19.59 15.52 0.21
CA HIS A 597 -19.75 15.62 -1.24
C HIS A 597 -19.94 14.25 -1.90
N PHE A 598 -19.17 13.24 -1.48
CA PHE A 598 -19.29 11.90 -2.02
C PHE A 598 -20.62 11.22 -1.64
N TYR A 599 -21.00 11.26 -0.36
CA TYR A 599 -22.24 10.60 0.08
C TYR A 599 -23.50 11.30 -0.41
N GLU A 600 -23.46 12.63 -0.51
CA GLU A 600 -24.55 13.41 -1.11
C GLU A 600 -24.68 13.10 -2.60
N ALA A 601 -23.57 12.91 -3.33
CA ALA A 601 -23.63 12.45 -4.72
C ALA A 601 -24.30 11.07 -4.87
N VAL A 602 -24.04 10.14 -3.94
CA VAL A 602 -24.71 8.83 -3.89
C VAL A 602 -26.21 9.00 -3.62
N LEU A 603 -26.56 9.79 -2.61
CA LEU A 603 -27.96 10.05 -2.24
C LEU A 603 -28.73 10.69 -3.40
N ALA A 604 -28.16 11.74 -4.01
CA ALA A 604 -28.76 12.43 -5.14
C ALA A 604 -28.92 11.50 -6.36
N THR A 605 -27.93 10.65 -6.65
CA THR A 605 -28.04 9.66 -7.74
C THR A 605 -29.19 8.70 -7.46
N LEU A 606 -29.28 8.15 -6.25
CA LEU A 606 -30.36 7.23 -5.89
C LEU A 606 -31.74 7.90 -5.91
N ALA A 607 -31.85 9.14 -5.43
CA ALA A 607 -33.10 9.90 -5.48
C ALA A 607 -33.59 10.08 -6.93
N ILE A 608 -32.68 10.38 -7.87
CA ILE A 608 -33.07 10.51 -9.28
C ILE A 608 -33.46 9.17 -9.91
N PHE A 609 -32.67 8.11 -9.70
CA PHE A 609 -32.92 6.81 -10.34
C PHE A 609 -34.10 6.04 -9.75
N VAL A 610 -34.29 6.11 -8.42
CA VAL A 610 -35.31 5.31 -7.72
C VAL A 610 -36.63 6.06 -7.63
N TRP A 611 -36.59 7.35 -7.31
CA TRP A 611 -37.80 8.13 -7.03
C TRP A 611 -38.25 8.92 -8.25
N HIS A 612 -37.40 9.80 -8.78
CA HIS A 612 -37.78 10.67 -9.90
C HIS A 612 -38.09 9.90 -11.19
N PHE A 613 -37.23 8.97 -11.60
CA PHE A 613 -37.44 8.17 -12.82
C PHE A 613 -38.67 7.27 -12.73
N TYR A 614 -39.07 6.84 -11.53
CA TYR A 614 -40.31 6.11 -11.38
C TYR A 614 -41.51 6.95 -11.85
N HIS A 615 -41.68 8.15 -11.28
CA HIS A 615 -42.81 9.02 -11.60
C HIS A 615 -42.81 9.59 -13.02
N VAL A 616 -41.64 9.67 -13.66
CA VAL A 616 -41.51 10.26 -15.00
C VAL A 616 -41.51 9.20 -16.11
N ILE A 617 -41.04 7.97 -15.85
CA ILE A 617 -40.84 6.93 -16.88
C ILE A 617 -41.73 5.71 -16.64
N PHE A 618 -41.77 5.22 -15.40
CA PHE A 618 -42.30 3.90 -15.07
C PHE A 618 -43.72 3.91 -14.49
N ASP A 619 -44.21 5.07 -14.09
CA ASP A 619 -45.59 5.23 -13.64
C ASP A 619 -46.55 4.86 -14.80
N PRO A 620 -47.45 3.88 -14.61
CA PRO A 620 -48.36 3.41 -15.64
C PRO A 620 -49.18 4.51 -16.32
N ASP A 621 -49.48 5.60 -15.59
CA ASP A 621 -50.32 6.69 -16.07
C ASP A 621 -49.60 7.61 -17.07
N VAL A 622 -48.25 7.56 -17.12
CA VAL A 622 -47.43 8.33 -18.08
C VAL A 622 -46.51 7.45 -18.92
N TYR A 623 -46.60 6.12 -18.79
CA TYR A 623 -45.74 5.19 -19.51
C TYR A 623 -45.93 5.35 -21.03
N PRO A 624 -44.85 5.52 -21.80
CA PRO A 624 -43.46 5.21 -21.46
C PRO A 624 -42.60 6.35 -20.90
N MET A 625 -43.11 7.58 -20.87
CA MET A 625 -42.39 8.77 -20.42
C MET A 625 -43.35 9.98 -20.37
N ASN A 626 -43.29 10.78 -19.31
CA ASN A 626 -43.91 12.11 -19.30
C ASN A 626 -43.09 13.08 -20.17
N TRP A 627 -43.68 13.59 -21.25
CA TRP A 627 -43.00 14.44 -22.24
C TRP A 627 -42.90 15.91 -21.86
N ALA A 628 -43.46 16.32 -20.72
CA ALA A 628 -43.48 17.72 -20.29
C ALA A 628 -42.07 18.33 -20.19
N TRP A 629 -41.05 17.55 -19.83
CA TRP A 629 -39.67 18.07 -19.75
C TRP A 629 -39.09 18.47 -21.13
N LEU A 630 -39.63 17.92 -22.23
CA LEU A 630 -39.16 18.17 -23.59
C LEU A 630 -40.01 19.23 -24.31
N ASP A 631 -41.33 19.04 -24.41
CA ASP A 631 -42.22 19.96 -25.13
C ASP A 631 -43.14 20.81 -24.23
N GLY A 632 -43.15 20.54 -22.93
CA GLY A 632 -43.85 21.36 -21.94
C GLY A 632 -45.30 20.98 -21.73
N ARG A 633 -45.82 19.98 -22.45
CA ARG A 633 -47.26 19.70 -22.51
C ARG A 633 -47.62 18.33 -21.94
N VAL A 634 -48.80 18.23 -21.35
CA VAL A 634 -49.40 17.00 -20.82
C VAL A 634 -50.83 16.83 -21.36
N SER A 635 -51.36 15.61 -21.32
CA SER A 635 -52.73 15.33 -21.73
C SER A 635 -53.73 15.87 -20.71
N LEU A 636 -54.91 16.26 -21.20
CA LEU A 636 -55.98 16.81 -20.36
C LEU A 636 -56.50 15.78 -19.35
N SER A 637 -56.74 14.55 -19.81
CA SER A 637 -57.23 13.44 -18.98
C SER A 637 -56.28 13.10 -17.84
N TRP A 638 -54.98 13.09 -18.10
CA TRP A 638 -53.96 12.90 -17.06
C TRP A 638 -53.98 14.07 -16.06
N TYR A 639 -54.05 15.32 -16.54
CA TYR A 639 -54.06 16.49 -15.66
C TYR A 639 -55.28 16.52 -14.73
N GLN A 640 -56.45 16.11 -15.23
CA GLN A 640 -57.67 15.97 -14.43
C GLN A 640 -57.51 14.92 -13.31
N HIS A 641 -56.87 13.79 -13.62
CA HIS A 641 -56.68 12.69 -12.70
C HIS A 641 -55.62 13.00 -11.62
N GLU A 642 -54.48 13.57 -12.02
CA GLU A 642 -53.35 13.85 -11.12
C GLU A 642 -53.46 15.18 -10.38
N HIS A 643 -54.12 16.19 -10.95
CA HIS A 643 -54.21 17.54 -10.36
C HIS A 643 -55.66 18.07 -10.32
N PRO A 644 -56.60 17.34 -9.69
CA PRO A 644 -58.04 17.63 -9.77
C PRO A 644 -58.41 19.01 -9.19
N LEU A 645 -57.74 19.49 -8.12
CA LEU A 645 -58.06 20.77 -7.49
C LEU A 645 -57.61 21.98 -8.32
N ASP A 646 -56.55 21.82 -9.10
CA ASP A 646 -56.09 22.88 -10.00
C ASP A 646 -56.90 22.88 -11.29
N TYR A 647 -57.22 21.69 -11.82
CA TYR A 647 -58.14 21.54 -12.93
C TYR A 647 -59.50 22.20 -12.64
N ALA A 648 -60.10 21.94 -11.48
CA ALA A 648 -61.36 22.55 -11.07
C ALA A 648 -61.29 24.09 -11.03
N ARG A 649 -60.14 24.67 -10.65
CA ARG A 649 -59.91 26.12 -10.67
C ARG A 649 -59.74 26.67 -12.09
N LEU A 650 -59.06 25.96 -12.98
CA LEU A 650 -58.91 26.36 -14.38
C LEU A 650 -60.27 26.40 -15.11
N VAL A 651 -61.14 25.43 -14.81
CA VAL A 651 -62.53 25.39 -15.29
C VAL A 651 -63.34 26.54 -14.70
N ALA A 652 -63.31 26.73 -13.37
CA ALA A 652 -64.04 27.81 -12.69
C ALA A 652 -63.60 29.22 -13.10
N ALA A 653 -62.35 29.40 -13.52
CA ALA A 653 -61.79 30.70 -13.94
C ALA A 653 -62.11 31.08 -15.41
N GLY A 654 -62.86 30.26 -16.16
CA GLY A 654 -63.23 30.56 -17.55
C GLY A 654 -62.03 30.74 -18.50
N SER A 655 -60.90 30.09 -18.18
CA SER A 655 -59.65 30.28 -18.91
C SER A 655 -59.78 29.82 -20.38
N PRO A 656 -59.17 30.51 -21.37
CA PRO A 656 -59.28 30.17 -22.79
C PRO A 656 -58.77 28.76 -23.14
N GLU A 657 -58.01 28.13 -22.25
CA GLU A 657 -57.59 26.73 -22.34
C GLU A 657 -58.73 25.76 -21.96
N ALA A 658 -59.61 26.13 -21.02
CA ALA A 658 -60.83 25.39 -20.70
C ALA A 658 -61.91 25.54 -21.80
N ALA A 659 -62.04 26.72 -22.41
CA ALA A 659 -62.97 26.96 -23.52
C ALA A 659 -62.60 26.18 -24.81
N ARG A 660 -61.29 25.93 -25.04
CA ARG A 660 -60.85 25.01 -26.11
C ARG A 660 -61.04 23.53 -25.74
N SER A 661 -61.12 23.21 -24.45
CA SER A 661 -61.29 21.84 -23.95
C SER A 661 -62.73 21.31 -24.11
N GLU A 662 -63.75 22.17 -23.99
CA GLU A 662 -65.14 21.78 -24.27
C GLU A 662 -65.37 21.53 -25.77
N HIS A 663 -64.76 22.35 -26.63
CA HIS A 663 -64.87 22.16 -28.09
C HIS A 663 -64.13 20.90 -28.58
N ALA A 664 -62.93 20.62 -28.08
CA ALA A 664 -62.16 19.43 -28.47
C ALA A 664 -62.79 18.11 -27.97
N ALA A 665 -63.37 18.09 -26.77
CA ALA A 665 -64.10 16.93 -26.27
C ALA A 665 -65.39 16.68 -27.07
N GLY A 666 -66.09 17.75 -27.50
CA GLY A 666 -67.24 17.65 -28.41
C GLY A 666 -66.87 17.05 -29.77
N ASP A 667 -65.77 17.51 -30.36
CA ASP A 667 -65.31 17.06 -31.68
C ASP A 667 -64.76 15.61 -31.66
N ALA A 668 -64.03 15.22 -30.62
CA ALA A 668 -63.53 13.84 -30.46
C ALA A 668 -64.68 12.82 -30.25
N THR A 669 -65.74 13.21 -29.54
CA THR A 669 -66.93 12.36 -29.35
C THR A 669 -67.74 12.26 -30.65
N ALA A 670 -67.78 13.33 -31.46
CA ALA A 670 -68.41 13.32 -32.78
C ALA A 670 -67.62 12.51 -33.83
N MET A 671 -66.28 12.54 -33.79
CA MET A 671 -65.43 11.73 -34.66
C MET A 671 -65.48 10.23 -34.32
N ALA A 672 -65.45 9.87 -33.03
CA ALA A 672 -65.57 8.49 -32.57
C ALA A 672 -66.94 7.86 -32.90
N ALA A 673 -67.99 8.67 -33.05
CA ALA A 673 -69.30 8.22 -33.51
C ALA A 673 -69.38 8.04 -35.04
N SER A 674 -68.44 8.63 -35.81
CA SER A 674 -68.40 8.52 -37.28
C SER A 674 -67.49 7.41 -37.83
N GLU A 675 -66.62 6.83 -36.99
CA GLU A 675 -65.62 5.81 -37.41
C GLU A 675 -66.00 4.36 -37.06
N TRP A 676 -67.25 4.09 -36.66
CA TRP A 676 -67.73 2.72 -36.42
C TRP A 676 -68.71 2.26 -37.50
N ASP A 677 -68.19 1.78 -38.64
CA ASP A 677 -68.92 1.01 -39.64
C ASP A 677 -68.74 -0.51 -39.36
N PRO A 678 -69.81 -1.26 -39.00
CA PRO A 678 -69.71 -2.68 -38.67
C PRO A 678 -69.42 -3.62 -39.86
N GLN A 679 -69.35 -3.13 -41.11
CA GLN A 679 -69.24 -4.01 -42.29
C GLN A 679 -67.81 -4.38 -42.72
N GLU A 680 -66.76 -3.70 -42.23
CA GLU A 680 -65.38 -3.97 -42.67
C GLU A 680 -64.67 -5.11 -41.91
N SER A 681 -65.27 -5.63 -40.82
CA SER A 681 -64.66 -6.69 -40.00
C SER A 681 -64.97 -8.12 -40.46
N ALA A 682 -65.81 -8.31 -41.49
CA ALA A 682 -66.25 -9.62 -41.97
C ALA A 682 -65.40 -10.19 -43.14
N GLU A 683 -64.64 -9.36 -43.87
CA GLU A 683 -63.89 -9.81 -45.06
C GLU A 683 -62.46 -10.32 -44.80
N ILE A 684 -61.93 -10.20 -43.57
CA ILE A 684 -60.58 -10.70 -43.24
C ILE A 684 -60.62 -12.16 -42.73
N ARG A 685 -61.80 -12.78 -42.59
CA ARG A 685 -61.94 -14.16 -42.07
C ARG A 685 -62.22 -15.23 -43.14
N THR A 686 -62.18 -14.90 -44.43
CA THR A 686 -62.53 -15.83 -45.53
C THR A 686 -61.41 -16.06 -46.57
N THR A 687 -60.17 -15.69 -46.28
CA THR A 687 -59.00 -15.98 -47.13
C THR A 687 -57.90 -16.72 -46.38
N THR A 688 -58.24 -17.89 -45.84
CA THR A 688 -57.28 -18.97 -45.59
C THR A 688 -58.09 -20.26 -45.48
N LEU A 689 -57.84 -21.18 -46.42
CA LEU A 689 -58.41 -22.54 -46.58
C LEU A 689 -59.50 -22.70 -47.66
N ALA A 690 -59.06 -22.67 -48.91
CA ALA A 690 -59.60 -23.51 -49.99
C ALA A 690 -58.51 -23.68 -51.06
N ASP A 691 -57.77 -24.80 -50.99
CA ASP A 691 -57.37 -25.64 -52.13
C ASP A 691 -56.34 -26.69 -51.67
N GLY A 692 -56.77 -27.95 -51.69
CA GLY A 692 -56.00 -29.12 -51.29
C GLY A 692 -56.91 -30.30 -50.98
N ALA A 693 -57.61 -30.81 -52.00
CA ALA A 693 -58.44 -32.01 -51.92
C ALA A 693 -57.59 -33.26 -52.16
N GLU A 694 -57.60 -34.22 -51.22
CA GLU A 694 -57.57 -35.67 -51.49
C GLU A 694 -58.33 -36.39 -50.35
N ASP A 695 -59.23 -37.30 -50.75
CA ASP A 695 -60.20 -38.06 -49.92
C ASP A 695 -59.59 -39.37 -49.30
N PRO A 696 -60.29 -40.08 -48.39
CA PRO A 696 -59.72 -40.79 -47.24
C PRO A 696 -59.61 -42.32 -47.41
N PRO A 697 -59.19 -43.04 -46.36
CA PRO A 697 -60.11 -44.07 -45.86
C PRO A 697 -60.24 -44.19 -44.33
N SER A 698 -61.51 -44.30 -43.92
CA SER A 698 -62.10 -45.19 -42.91
C SER A 698 -61.47 -45.36 -41.50
N ASP A 699 -62.13 -44.74 -40.52
CA ASP A 699 -62.77 -45.38 -39.33
C ASP A 699 -61.90 -46.18 -38.31
N PRO A 700 -62.43 -46.58 -37.13
CA PRO A 700 -62.34 -45.82 -35.88
C PRO A 700 -61.62 -46.59 -34.75
N ALA A 701 -61.33 -45.93 -33.62
CA ALA A 701 -61.53 -46.44 -32.24
C ALA A 701 -60.54 -45.88 -31.21
N GLY A 702 -61.09 -45.63 -30.01
CA GLY A 702 -60.39 -45.74 -28.71
C GLY A 702 -59.61 -44.49 -28.32
N GLY A 703 -60.03 -43.74 -27.30
CA GLY A 703 -59.99 -44.17 -25.90
C GLY A 703 -58.81 -43.44 -25.23
N ALA A 704 -59.11 -42.37 -24.49
CA ALA A 704 -59.12 -42.40 -23.03
C ALA A 704 -57.77 -42.04 -22.38
N ILE A 705 -57.79 -40.89 -21.67
CA ILE A 705 -57.32 -40.67 -20.30
C ILE A 705 -55.86 -41.05 -19.96
N GLY A 706 -55.10 -40.03 -19.53
CA GLY A 706 -53.81 -40.15 -18.85
C GLY A 706 -53.13 -38.80 -18.69
#